data_AF-A0A6C2U9I4-F1
#
_entry.id   AF-A0A6C2U9I4-F1
#
_cell.length_a   1.000
_cell.length_b   1.000
_cell.length_c   1.000
_cell.angle_alpha   90.00
_cell.angle_beta   90.00
_cell.angle_gamma   90.00
#
_symmetry.space_group_name_H-M   'P 1'
#
loop_
_entity.id
_entity.type
_entity.pdbx_description
1 polymer ?
#
loop_
_entity_poly.entity_id
_entity_poly.type
_entity_poly.pdbx_seq_one_letter_code
_entity_poly.pdbx_strand_id
1 'polypeptide(L)'
;MILPAKWSRWKNGIYRMRLKEPVWQLFSGSKLVYVARWPNTSFDDGSIWRMEESMRFTDRTFAKGQFSGKTADGIISDRNPEPHSNGSDDEGVVKLKVKEHVNQTTLAETKTDFTGAVAVLNLGHWLTWSRPITQHKAGQDWFEYDQTGTRMSKYVAYYILGLPALDQPNEWWYDAESETAYFRAADDRNPNKLPISGKTRDFSLKISECSNLIFQGLEFFASTFSMTECSHVIIENSTLSYPSTHKFMLGEFGWFYETSNDPDDKRKQRYKSRANVMTHVLNEGEGPFGNIIRNCEIAYPNSPAIYIDSPGSILENCYIHNIEWDVNSSGGSGSIPTGRGAIIRGNTIHSGGNSEGIRPGPGSTVEYNRLWNMGNLQHDGSAINIGTGSQIGTVVRHNWVHDTNRQGIRFDSTTSRMGSEGCVHHNVVFNLGHGGSKFKGDHHLLFNNTFHDTVFAVPNGYGNTPPHNQNTLVCNTLADTMVAWSTRKPDEKLNARLEHNLTGAGSVVNNLRDPEHLDFRPKPGSPLIDAGFNITQLPGEHIQVQIPDYVGSAPDIGAYEANDETYWIPGRRQKRASTPIPPNKSMAIKSNADLMFLGAYKATKHIVNFMNAGKDHKGRVEVTASNIIDPGQLQPGQTYTWRVDAIMPDNSIIEGDIWTFTVESN
;
A
#
# COMPACT_ATOMS: atom_id res chain seq x y z
N MET A 1 28.37 5.56 -1.46
CA MET A 1 29.83 5.67 -1.23
C MET A 1 30.32 4.41 -0.53
N ILE A 2 31.33 3.71 -1.06
CA ILE A 2 31.99 2.62 -0.31
C ILE A 2 32.80 3.23 0.83
N LEU A 3 32.62 2.72 2.04
CA LEU A 3 33.33 3.22 3.22
C LEU A 3 34.68 2.49 3.37
N PRO A 4 35.75 3.20 3.79
CA PRO A 4 37.06 2.59 3.96
C PRO A 4 37.06 1.60 5.14
N ALA A 5 37.92 0.58 5.06
CA ALA A 5 38.18 -0.35 6.16
C ALA A 5 39.06 0.29 7.26
N LYS A 6 38.52 1.32 7.93
CA LYS A 6 39.19 2.10 8.99
C LYS A 6 38.34 2.20 10.27
N TRP A 7 37.50 1.20 10.50
CA TRP A 7 36.67 1.10 11.71
C TRP A 7 37.53 0.77 12.93
N SER A 8 37.38 1.56 13.98
CA SER A 8 38.03 1.33 15.28
C SER A 8 37.03 0.76 16.27
N ARG A 9 37.44 -0.20 17.11
CA ARG A 9 36.58 -0.74 18.15
C ARG A 9 36.26 0.35 19.17
N TRP A 10 35.00 0.48 19.58
CA TRP A 10 34.56 1.43 20.59
C TRP A 10 34.15 0.73 21.89
N LYS A 11 32.93 0.21 21.99
CA LYS A 11 32.42 -0.56 23.15
C LYS A 11 31.32 -1.53 22.74
N ASN A 12 31.04 -2.57 23.52
CA ASN A 12 29.88 -3.46 23.35
C ASN A 12 29.69 -4.03 21.93
N GLY A 13 30.79 -4.39 21.25
CA GLY A 13 30.74 -4.87 19.85
C GLY A 13 30.58 -3.77 18.79
N ILE A 14 30.34 -2.53 19.21
CA ILE A 14 30.20 -1.36 18.34
C ILE A 14 31.59 -0.88 17.91
N TYR A 15 31.70 -0.59 16.62
CA TYR A 15 32.82 0.08 16.00
C TYR A 15 32.45 1.51 15.64
N ARG A 16 33.45 2.38 15.52
CA ARG A 16 33.25 3.76 15.07
C ARG A 16 34.26 4.19 14.02
N MET A 17 33.84 5.13 13.17
CA MET A 17 34.67 5.74 12.15
C MET A 17 34.19 7.17 11.88
N ARG A 18 35.12 8.13 11.92
CA ARG A 18 34.83 9.50 11.47
C ARG A 18 34.74 9.52 9.94
N LEU A 19 33.72 10.18 9.41
CA LEU A 19 33.48 10.32 7.99
C LEU A 19 33.74 11.76 7.55
N LYS A 20 34.15 11.94 6.29
CA LYS A 20 34.34 13.27 5.70
C LYS A 20 33.07 13.82 5.05
N GLU A 21 32.13 12.93 4.74
CA GLU A 21 30.85 13.24 4.11
C GLU A 21 29.75 12.61 4.95
N PRO A 22 28.62 13.31 5.17
CA PRO A 22 27.50 12.75 5.90
C PRO A 22 26.88 11.58 5.13
N VAL A 23 26.46 10.56 5.87
CA VAL A 23 25.71 9.41 5.36
C VAL A 23 24.39 9.32 6.12
N TRP A 24 23.32 8.91 5.44
CA TRP A 24 21.99 8.79 6.06
C TRP A 24 21.30 7.44 5.85
N GLN A 25 22.00 6.50 5.22
CA GLN A 25 21.62 5.08 5.13
C GLN A 25 22.90 4.26 5.00
N LEU A 26 22.97 3.10 5.63
CA LEU A 26 24.16 2.24 5.63
C LEU A 26 23.81 0.84 5.13
N PHE A 27 24.74 0.22 4.42
CA PHE A 27 24.59 -1.10 3.84
C PHE A 27 25.82 -1.96 4.09
N SER A 28 25.59 -3.27 4.25
CA SER A 28 26.61 -4.31 4.22
C SER A 28 26.38 -5.16 2.98
N GLY A 29 27.16 -4.90 1.92
CA GLY A 29 26.84 -5.38 0.58
C GLY A 29 25.57 -4.68 0.07
N SER A 30 24.59 -5.45 -0.37
CA SER A 30 23.27 -4.95 -0.80
C SER A 30 22.22 -4.94 0.32
N LYS A 31 22.55 -5.41 1.53
CA LYS A 31 21.61 -5.48 2.64
C LYS A 31 21.63 -4.20 3.47
N LEU A 32 20.45 -3.70 3.81
CA LEU A 32 20.28 -2.58 4.73
C LEU A 32 20.82 -2.92 6.12
N VAL A 33 21.55 -1.97 6.72
CA VAL A 33 21.84 -1.96 8.15
C VAL A 33 20.81 -1.04 8.82
N TYR A 34 20.15 -1.53 9.87
CA TYR A 34 19.06 -0.81 10.52
C TYR A 34 19.55 0.43 11.24
N VAL A 35 18.83 1.55 11.11
CA VAL A 35 19.06 2.68 12.02
C VAL A 35 18.76 2.20 13.42
N ALA A 36 19.69 2.43 14.35
CA ALA A 36 19.59 2.04 15.74
C ALA A 36 18.27 2.53 16.34
N ARG A 37 17.46 1.63 16.89
CA ARG A 37 16.09 1.96 17.29
C ARG A 37 15.60 1.24 18.53
N TRP A 38 14.67 1.88 19.21
CA TRP A 38 13.91 1.28 20.30
C TRP A 38 12.41 1.60 20.15
N PRO A 39 11.52 0.60 20.20
CA PRO A 39 11.79 -0.83 20.31
C PRO A 39 12.50 -1.42 19.09
N ASN A 40 13.23 -2.52 19.33
CA ASN A 40 13.88 -3.31 18.29
C ASN A 40 12.85 -4.02 17.41
N THR A 41 13.08 -4.06 16.11
CA THR A 41 12.17 -4.67 15.14
C THR A 41 12.91 -5.06 13.85
N SER A 42 12.31 -5.93 13.03
CA SER A 42 12.94 -6.48 11.82
C SER A 42 11.97 -6.62 10.65
N PHE A 43 12.55 -6.64 9.44
CA PHE A 43 11.83 -7.08 8.24
C PHE A 43 11.64 -8.59 8.23
N ASP A 44 12.59 -9.35 8.80
CA ASP A 44 12.66 -10.81 8.68
C ASP A 44 11.47 -11.51 9.36
N ASP A 45 10.99 -10.98 10.48
CA ASP A 45 9.80 -11.46 11.20
C ASP A 45 8.56 -10.59 10.96
N GLY A 46 8.69 -9.54 10.13
CA GLY A 46 7.65 -8.56 9.83
C GLY A 46 7.21 -7.68 10.99
N SER A 47 7.90 -7.70 12.15
CA SER A 47 7.54 -6.89 13.31
C SER A 47 7.54 -5.39 12.98
N ILE A 48 8.35 -4.98 11.99
CA ILE A 48 8.47 -3.57 11.59
C ILE A 48 7.19 -3.00 10.98
N TRP A 49 6.26 -3.87 10.57
CA TRP A 49 4.96 -3.53 10.01
C TRP A 49 3.81 -3.71 11.01
N ARG A 50 4.10 -4.00 12.27
CA ARG A 50 3.09 -4.23 13.31
C ARG A 50 3.24 -3.20 14.40
N MET A 51 2.32 -2.24 14.45
CA MET A 51 2.39 -1.11 15.39
C MET A 51 2.57 -1.56 16.85
N GLU A 52 1.91 -2.64 17.27
CA GLU A 52 2.04 -3.21 18.61
C GLU A 52 3.43 -3.78 18.94
N GLU A 53 4.22 -4.14 17.92
CA GLU A 53 5.56 -4.68 18.09
C GLU A 53 6.64 -3.61 17.83
N SER A 54 6.40 -2.70 16.89
CA SER A 54 7.37 -1.70 16.45
C SER A 54 7.26 -0.34 17.15
N MET A 55 6.14 -0.04 17.82
CA MET A 55 5.91 1.26 18.47
C MET A 55 5.48 1.11 19.93
N ARG A 56 5.88 2.08 20.74
CA ARG A 56 5.36 2.34 22.08
C ARG A 56 4.08 3.15 22.02
N PHE A 57 3.26 3.04 23.06
CA PHE A 57 2.01 3.78 23.22
C PHE A 57 2.14 4.76 24.37
N THR A 58 1.13 5.58 24.56
CA THR A 58 1.13 6.61 25.61
C THR A 58 -0.09 6.51 26.49
N ASP A 59 -0.05 7.23 27.61
CA ASP A 59 -1.19 7.35 28.50
C ASP A 59 -2.30 8.28 27.99
N ARG A 60 -2.16 8.85 26.78
CA ARG A 60 -3.16 9.75 26.21
C ARG A 60 -4.40 8.99 25.78
N THR A 61 -5.55 9.38 26.30
CA THR A 61 -6.84 8.86 25.85
C THR A 61 -7.77 9.99 25.39
N PHE A 62 -8.71 9.67 24.51
CA PHE A 62 -9.74 10.59 24.06
C PHE A 62 -11.11 9.99 24.31
N ALA A 63 -11.90 10.64 25.17
CA ALA A 63 -13.25 10.18 25.49
C ALA A 63 -14.19 11.38 25.65
N LYS A 64 -15.41 11.29 25.09
CA LYS A 64 -16.45 12.32 25.20
C LYS A 64 -15.97 13.74 24.82
N GLY A 65 -15.10 13.85 23.81
CA GLY A 65 -14.59 15.14 23.33
C GLY A 65 -13.45 15.73 24.16
N GLN A 66 -12.96 15.02 25.18
CA GLN A 66 -11.88 15.48 26.06
C GLN A 66 -10.68 14.54 26.01
N PHE A 67 -9.49 15.13 26.11
CA PHE A 67 -8.23 14.40 26.24
C PHE A 67 -7.84 14.27 27.71
N SER A 68 -7.26 13.13 28.09
CA SER A 68 -6.70 12.89 29.43
C SER A 68 -5.38 12.10 29.32
N GLY A 69 -4.61 12.06 30.41
CA GLY A 69 -3.24 11.53 30.45
C GLY A 69 -2.22 12.64 30.70
N LYS A 70 -0.98 12.27 31.01
CA LYS A 70 0.17 13.17 31.15
C LYS A 70 0.75 13.58 29.80
N THR A 71 0.58 12.73 28.79
CA THR A 71 1.01 13.00 27.42
C THR A 71 0.26 14.20 26.82
N ALA A 72 1.01 15.22 26.43
CA ALA A 72 0.55 16.49 25.89
C ALA A 72 1.51 16.98 24.80
N ASP A 73 1.16 18.04 24.07
CA ASP A 73 2.08 18.61 23.10
C ASP A 73 3.44 18.93 23.76
N GLY A 74 4.51 18.40 23.20
CA GLY A 74 5.88 18.51 23.72
C GLY A 74 6.29 17.49 24.77
N ILE A 75 5.38 16.67 25.31
CA ILE A 75 5.66 15.66 26.34
C ILE A 75 5.03 14.31 25.98
N ILE A 76 5.84 13.26 25.93
CA ILE A 76 5.37 11.87 25.80
C ILE A 76 5.55 11.16 27.13
N SER A 77 4.49 10.51 27.62
CA SER A 77 4.54 9.58 28.77
C SER A 77 4.25 8.16 28.30
N ASP A 78 5.23 7.28 28.45
CA ASP A 78 5.25 5.90 27.97
C ASP A 78 4.14 5.07 28.63
N ARG A 79 3.56 4.17 27.83
CA ARG A 79 2.68 3.11 28.30
C ARG A 79 2.86 1.88 27.43
N ASN A 80 2.75 0.70 28.04
CA ASN A 80 2.70 -0.56 27.30
C ASN A 80 1.47 -0.61 26.37
N PRO A 81 1.58 -1.29 25.22
CA PRO A 81 0.41 -1.57 24.40
C PRO A 81 -0.59 -2.41 25.21
N GLU A 82 -1.83 -1.94 25.32
CA GLU A 82 -2.91 -2.68 25.98
C GLU A 82 -3.70 -3.49 24.93
N PRO A 83 -3.94 -4.79 25.16
CA PRO A 83 -4.82 -5.56 24.29
C PRO A 83 -6.25 -5.04 24.44
N HIS A 84 -6.95 -4.89 23.32
CA HIS A 84 -8.36 -4.50 23.33
C HIS A 84 -9.23 -5.60 22.71
N SER A 85 -10.22 -6.06 23.48
CA SER A 85 -11.21 -7.03 23.01
C SER A 85 -12.29 -6.36 22.18
N ASN A 86 -12.67 -7.00 21.08
CA ASN A 86 -13.73 -6.60 20.12
C ASN A 86 -14.93 -5.90 20.78
N GLY A 87 -15.31 -4.73 20.27
CA GLY A 87 -16.50 -3.98 20.71
C GLY A 87 -16.44 -2.48 20.44
N SER A 88 -15.27 -1.93 20.09
CA SER A 88 -15.09 -0.51 19.74
C SER A 88 -14.93 -0.31 18.23
N ASP A 89 -15.68 0.63 17.64
CA ASP A 89 -15.52 1.15 16.27
C ASP A 89 -14.42 2.24 16.24
N ASP A 90 -13.75 2.46 17.38
CA ASP A 90 -12.69 3.45 17.49
C ASP A 90 -11.42 2.91 16.83
N GLU A 91 -11.03 3.52 15.72
CA GLU A 91 -9.93 3.12 14.86
C GLU A 91 -8.54 3.10 15.51
N GLY A 92 -8.41 3.80 16.64
CA GLY A 92 -7.22 3.78 17.50
C GLY A 92 -7.04 2.53 18.30
N VAL A 93 -8.15 1.85 18.49
CA VAL A 93 -8.26 0.55 19.11
C VAL A 93 -8.10 -0.48 18.01
N VAL A 94 -7.05 -0.31 17.18
CA VAL A 94 -6.55 -1.37 16.30
C VAL A 94 -6.60 -2.65 17.12
N LYS A 95 -7.01 -3.78 16.52
CA LYS A 95 -6.91 -5.07 17.19
C LYS A 95 -5.42 -5.37 17.40
N LEU A 96 -4.80 -4.71 18.38
CA LEU A 96 -3.42 -4.90 18.77
C LEU A 96 -3.38 -6.32 19.32
N LYS A 97 -2.76 -7.22 18.56
CA LYS A 97 -2.51 -8.58 19.01
C LYS A 97 -1.28 -8.55 19.90
N VAL A 98 -1.40 -7.93 21.07
CA VAL A 98 -0.30 -7.82 22.03
C VAL A 98 0.11 -9.23 22.47
N LYS A 99 1.34 -9.61 22.14
CA LYS A 99 1.92 -10.89 22.53
C LYS A 99 2.64 -10.73 23.87
N GLU A 100 2.57 -11.77 24.70
CA GLU A 100 3.36 -11.83 25.93
C GLU A 100 4.85 -11.66 25.58
N HIS A 101 5.57 -10.82 26.33
CA HIS A 101 7.00 -10.51 26.18
C HIS A 101 7.45 -9.70 24.94
N VAL A 102 6.58 -9.39 23.98
CA VAL A 102 6.95 -8.53 22.83
C VAL A 102 6.65 -7.07 23.18
N ASN A 103 7.65 -6.19 22.99
CA ASN A 103 7.51 -4.75 23.24
C ASN A 103 6.91 -4.45 24.64
N GLN A 104 7.41 -5.15 25.67
CA GLN A 104 6.93 -4.99 27.06
C GLN A 104 7.92 -4.25 27.97
N THR A 105 9.19 -4.13 27.56
CA THR A 105 10.16 -3.28 28.26
C THR A 105 9.71 -1.83 28.15
N THR A 106 9.42 -1.18 29.27
CA THR A 106 9.01 0.23 29.32
C THR A 106 10.20 1.16 29.09
N LEU A 107 9.91 2.43 28.75
CA LEU A 107 10.94 3.46 28.60
C LEU A 107 11.82 3.58 29.86
N ALA A 108 11.20 3.53 31.05
CA ALA A 108 11.91 3.60 32.33
C ALA A 108 12.77 2.36 32.61
N GLU A 109 12.40 1.19 32.11
CA GLU A 109 13.16 -0.06 32.30
C GLU A 109 14.38 -0.15 31.38
N THR A 110 14.43 0.62 30.28
CA THR A 110 15.63 0.72 29.43
C THR A 110 16.85 1.22 30.21
N LYS A 111 16.64 1.96 31.30
CA LYS A 111 17.69 2.67 32.08
C LYS A 111 18.65 3.47 31.20
N THR A 112 18.15 3.96 30.06
CA THR A 112 18.92 4.68 29.05
C THR A 112 18.42 6.11 28.96
N ASP A 113 19.35 7.06 28.88
CA ASP A 113 19.03 8.45 28.55
C ASP A 113 18.98 8.59 27.02
N PHE A 114 17.88 9.15 26.52
CA PHE A 114 17.61 9.31 25.09
C PHE A 114 17.67 10.79 24.66
N THR A 115 18.15 11.69 25.53
CA THR A 115 18.36 13.11 25.18
C THR A 115 19.25 13.22 23.93
N GLY A 116 18.79 14.00 22.93
CA GLY A 116 19.45 14.16 21.64
C GLY A 116 19.16 13.06 20.61
N ALA A 117 18.47 11.97 20.99
CA ALA A 117 17.93 11.00 20.03
C ALA A 117 16.73 11.60 19.28
N VAL A 118 16.25 10.89 18.26
CA VAL A 118 15.08 11.29 17.47
C VAL A 118 13.89 10.42 17.87
N ALA A 119 12.79 11.05 18.27
CA ALA A 119 11.51 10.37 18.41
C ALA A 119 10.73 10.47 17.10
N VAL A 120 10.29 9.33 16.56
CA VAL A 120 9.28 9.28 15.50
C VAL A 120 7.92 9.09 16.16
N LEU A 121 7.02 10.06 15.95
CA LEU A 121 5.86 10.31 16.78
C LEU A 121 4.60 10.29 15.91
N ASN A 122 3.80 9.24 15.99
CA ASN A 122 2.44 9.27 15.46
C ASN A 122 1.57 10.07 16.42
N LEU A 123 1.44 11.37 16.19
CA LEU A 123 0.80 12.29 17.14
C LEU A 123 -0.70 12.46 16.91
N GLY A 124 -1.22 12.06 15.74
CA GLY A 124 -2.65 12.21 15.51
C GLY A 124 -3.15 11.39 14.33
N HIS A 125 -3.77 10.25 14.61
CA HIS A 125 -4.30 9.30 13.62
C HIS A 125 -3.33 9.03 12.44
N TRP A 126 -3.45 9.84 11.38
CA TRP A 126 -2.72 9.83 10.11
C TRP A 126 -1.57 10.84 10.08
N LEU A 127 -1.09 11.34 11.22
CA LEU A 127 -0.09 12.40 11.28
C LEU A 127 1.11 11.94 12.11
N THR A 128 2.24 11.74 11.44
CA THR A 128 3.48 11.27 12.07
C THR A 128 4.60 12.26 11.84
N TRP A 129 5.27 12.71 12.90
CA TRP A 129 6.40 13.62 12.82
C TRP A 129 7.63 13.02 13.49
N SER A 130 8.81 13.35 13.00
CA SER A 130 10.06 13.06 13.69
C SER A 130 10.59 14.32 14.38
N ARG A 131 11.03 14.21 15.64
CA ARG A 131 11.54 15.34 16.43
C ARG A 131 12.69 14.93 17.34
N PRO A 132 13.65 15.83 17.62
CA PRO A 132 14.66 15.57 18.63
C PRO A 132 14.01 15.49 20.01
N ILE A 133 14.49 14.55 20.82
CA ILE A 133 14.20 14.48 22.26
C ILE A 133 15.08 15.54 22.95
N THR A 134 14.44 16.54 23.53
CA THR A 134 15.12 17.68 24.16
C THR A 134 15.51 17.40 25.60
N GLN A 135 14.76 16.54 26.28
CA GLN A 135 15.05 16.14 27.65
C GLN A 135 14.53 14.73 27.94
N HIS A 136 15.42 13.89 28.46
CA HIS A 136 15.13 12.59 29.05
C HIS A 136 16.17 12.29 30.15
N LYS A 137 15.93 11.26 30.95
CA LYS A 137 16.92 10.73 31.89
C LYS A 137 16.71 9.23 32.05
N ALA A 138 17.82 8.50 32.17
CA ALA A 138 17.80 7.08 32.51
C ALA A 138 16.86 6.77 33.68
N GLY A 139 15.90 5.87 33.44
CA GLY A 139 14.92 5.46 34.44
C GLY A 139 13.62 6.27 34.49
N GLN A 140 13.47 7.30 33.63
CA GLN A 140 12.19 8.02 33.45
C GLN A 140 11.29 7.31 32.45
N ASP A 141 9.97 7.44 32.67
CA ASP A 141 8.90 6.91 31.83
C ASP A 141 8.31 7.98 30.89
N TRP A 142 8.95 9.15 30.78
CA TRP A 142 8.50 10.25 29.95
C TRP A 142 9.67 11.03 29.39
N PHE A 143 9.49 11.74 28.28
CA PHE A 143 10.47 12.66 27.70
C PHE A 143 9.81 13.90 27.10
N GLU A 144 10.60 14.97 26.94
CA GLU A 144 10.24 16.17 26.18
C GLU A 144 10.80 16.15 24.76
N TYR A 145 10.08 16.75 23.81
CA TYR A 145 10.50 16.90 22.42
C TYR A 145 10.15 18.28 21.86
N ASP A 146 10.79 18.68 20.76
CA ASP A 146 10.46 19.92 20.07
C ASP A 146 9.06 19.83 19.41
N GLN A 147 8.07 20.45 20.05
CA GLN A 147 6.69 20.49 19.57
C GLN A 147 6.44 21.42 18.37
N THR A 148 7.45 22.19 17.93
CA THR A 148 7.27 23.20 16.88
C THR A 148 6.70 22.58 15.60
N GLY A 149 5.56 23.15 15.18
CA GLY A 149 4.85 22.74 13.96
C GLY A 149 4.22 21.35 14.01
N THR A 150 4.21 20.69 15.17
CA THR A 150 3.49 19.42 15.38
C THR A 150 2.04 19.68 15.80
N ARG A 151 1.20 18.64 15.71
CA ARG A 151 -0.18 18.70 16.21
C ARG A 151 -0.56 17.35 16.81
N MET A 152 -0.72 17.30 18.13
CA MET A 152 -1.21 16.10 18.81
C MET A 152 -2.74 16.01 18.81
N SER A 153 -3.26 14.80 18.68
CA SER A 153 -4.67 14.45 18.75
C SER A 153 -4.83 13.11 19.49
N LYS A 154 -5.33 12.07 18.84
CA LYS A 154 -5.57 10.73 19.40
C LYS A 154 -4.67 9.68 18.73
N TYR A 155 -4.60 8.50 19.33
CA TYR A 155 -3.83 7.33 18.88
C TYR A 155 -2.34 7.62 18.83
N VAL A 156 -1.85 8.16 19.96
CA VAL A 156 -0.47 8.59 20.07
C VAL A 156 0.41 7.37 20.29
N ALA A 157 1.31 7.14 19.34
CA ALA A 157 2.31 6.08 19.38
C ALA A 157 3.67 6.66 18.97
N TYR A 158 4.76 6.03 19.40
CA TYR A 158 6.09 6.52 19.10
C TYR A 158 7.15 5.42 19.09
N TYR A 159 8.31 5.71 18.54
CA TYR A 159 9.53 4.95 18.77
C TYR A 159 10.74 5.89 18.66
N ILE A 160 11.90 5.44 19.11
CA ILE A 160 13.12 6.25 19.22
C ILE A 160 14.18 5.71 18.26
N LEU A 161 14.88 6.61 17.57
CA LEU A 161 16.04 6.35 16.75
C LEU A 161 17.25 7.10 17.34
N GLY A 162 18.40 6.45 17.49
CA GLY A 162 19.58 7.14 18.01
C GLY A 162 20.72 6.24 18.48
N LEU A 163 21.90 6.84 18.69
CA LEU A 163 23.05 6.14 19.28
C LEU A 163 22.74 5.47 20.64
N PRO A 164 21.94 6.05 21.55
CA PRO A 164 21.57 5.37 22.79
C PRO A 164 20.75 4.09 22.58
N ALA A 165 20.06 3.96 21.44
CA ALA A 165 19.30 2.78 21.05
C ALA A 165 20.14 1.73 20.29
N LEU A 166 21.44 1.98 20.05
CA LEU A 166 22.31 1.06 19.33
C LEU A 166 22.68 -0.13 20.22
N ASP A 167 21.89 -1.19 20.19
CA ASP A 167 21.99 -2.30 21.14
C ASP A 167 21.94 -3.70 20.50
N GLN A 168 21.59 -3.84 19.22
CA GLN A 168 21.58 -5.13 18.50
C GLN A 168 22.64 -5.24 17.40
N PRO A 169 23.03 -6.47 17.03
CA PRO A 169 23.70 -6.72 15.76
C PRO A 169 22.89 -6.19 14.57
N ASN A 170 23.59 -5.71 13.54
CA ASN A 170 23.03 -5.11 12.33
C ASN A 170 22.35 -3.74 12.54
N GLU A 171 22.80 -2.97 13.53
CA GLU A 171 22.36 -1.61 13.76
C GLU A 171 23.50 -0.58 13.61
N TRP A 172 23.14 0.64 13.24
CA TRP A 172 24.10 1.75 13.12
C TRP A 172 23.48 3.12 13.44
N TRP A 173 24.34 4.10 13.67
CA TRP A 173 23.97 5.52 13.82
C TRP A 173 25.05 6.43 13.25
N TYR A 174 24.67 7.52 12.59
CA TYR A 174 25.58 8.61 12.25
C TYR A 174 25.31 9.80 13.17
N ASP A 175 26.32 10.18 13.93
CA ASP A 175 26.31 11.41 14.71
C ASP A 175 26.85 12.55 13.86
N ALA A 176 25.97 13.46 13.45
CA ALA A 176 26.31 14.59 12.59
C ALA A 176 27.15 15.67 13.29
N GLU A 177 27.08 15.78 14.62
CA GLU A 177 27.88 16.76 15.37
C GLU A 177 29.35 16.33 15.43
N SER A 178 29.59 15.05 15.73
CA SER A 178 30.95 14.48 15.78
C SER A 178 31.44 13.90 14.45
N GLU A 179 30.63 13.96 13.40
CA GLU A 179 30.85 13.35 12.08
C GLU A 179 31.23 11.86 12.16
N THR A 180 30.69 11.15 13.14
CA THR A 180 31.10 9.78 13.47
C THR A 180 29.99 8.79 13.23
N ALA A 181 30.26 7.78 12.39
CA ALA A 181 29.41 6.61 12.26
C ALA A 181 29.76 5.58 13.35
N TYR A 182 28.73 5.03 13.97
CA TYR A 182 28.77 3.94 14.94
C TYR A 182 28.03 2.74 14.35
N PHE A 183 28.62 1.56 14.40
CA PHE A 183 28.07 0.37 13.74
C PHE A 183 28.38 -0.89 14.53
N ARG A 184 27.36 -1.71 14.80
CA ARG A 184 27.48 -3.07 15.32
C ARG A 184 27.08 -4.04 14.22
N ALA A 185 28.06 -4.71 13.62
CA ALA A 185 27.79 -5.59 12.49
C ALA A 185 26.98 -6.84 12.87
N ALA A 186 26.25 -7.39 11.91
CA ALA A 186 25.62 -8.70 12.05
C ALA A 186 26.64 -9.77 12.47
N ASP A 187 26.23 -10.65 13.38
CA ASP A 187 27.06 -11.68 14.02
C ASP A 187 28.31 -11.12 14.74
N ASP A 188 28.27 -9.85 15.14
CA ASP A 188 29.37 -9.13 15.79
C ASP A 188 30.70 -9.19 15.01
N ARG A 189 30.61 -9.30 13.68
CA ARG A 189 31.78 -9.36 12.79
C ARG A 189 32.55 -8.03 12.81
N ASN A 190 33.86 -8.11 12.54
CA ASN A 190 34.68 -6.92 12.36
C ASN A 190 34.27 -6.19 11.05
N PRO A 191 33.76 -4.93 11.10
CA PRO A 191 33.31 -4.20 9.91
C PRO A 191 34.40 -3.97 8.86
N ASN A 192 35.68 -4.02 9.25
CA ASN A 192 36.81 -3.90 8.31
C ASN A 192 36.94 -5.09 7.35
N LYS A 193 36.18 -6.17 7.57
CA LYS A 193 36.12 -7.35 6.69
C LYS A 193 34.82 -7.41 5.88
N LEU A 194 34.00 -6.36 5.94
CA LEU A 194 32.68 -6.32 5.31
C LEU A 194 32.64 -5.21 4.24
N PRO A 195 31.87 -5.39 3.17
CA PRO A 195 31.70 -4.38 2.13
C PRO A 195 30.70 -3.30 2.60
N ILE A 196 31.14 -2.42 3.49
CA ILE A 196 30.27 -1.38 4.05
C ILE A 196 30.18 -0.19 3.09
N SER A 197 28.96 0.27 2.83
CA SER A 197 28.71 1.47 2.04
C SER A 197 27.63 2.34 2.66
N GLY A 198 27.67 3.65 2.40
CA GLY A 198 26.68 4.62 2.87
C GLY A 198 26.05 5.43 1.73
N LYS A 199 24.78 5.77 1.85
CA LYS A 199 24.07 6.68 0.96
C LYS A 199 24.53 8.12 1.22
N THR A 200 25.02 8.78 0.17
CA THR A 200 25.51 10.17 0.18
C THR A 200 24.89 11.04 -0.92
N ARG A 201 23.94 10.49 -1.71
CA ARG A 201 23.21 11.19 -2.76
C ARG A 201 21.76 10.72 -2.85
N ASP A 202 20.88 11.61 -3.28
CA ASP A 202 19.48 11.27 -3.53
C ASP A 202 19.26 10.74 -4.97
N PHE A 203 19.58 11.57 -5.97
CA PHE A 203 19.36 11.26 -7.38
C PHE A 203 20.64 10.87 -8.10
N SER A 204 20.63 9.73 -8.78
CA SER A 204 21.69 9.30 -9.71
C SER A 204 21.38 9.70 -11.16
N LEU A 205 20.11 9.98 -11.47
CA LEU A 205 19.66 10.46 -12.77
C LEU A 205 18.72 11.66 -12.56
N LYS A 206 19.06 12.82 -13.10
CA LYS A 206 18.17 13.99 -13.16
C LYS A 206 17.84 14.26 -14.63
N ILE A 207 16.55 14.33 -14.96
CA ILE A 207 16.06 14.60 -16.31
C ILE A 207 15.16 15.84 -16.23
N SER A 208 15.51 16.88 -16.99
CA SER A 208 14.77 18.14 -16.97
C SER A 208 14.55 18.63 -18.39
N GLU A 209 13.34 19.10 -18.71
CA GLU A 209 13.01 19.73 -20.00
C GLU A 209 13.35 18.86 -21.21
N CYS A 210 13.18 17.54 -21.06
CA CYS A 210 13.51 16.55 -22.08
C CYS A 210 12.26 15.92 -22.69
N SER A 211 12.40 15.38 -23.90
CA SER A 211 11.34 14.57 -24.49
C SER A 211 11.87 13.42 -25.31
N ASN A 212 11.04 12.39 -25.51
CA ASN A 212 11.31 11.26 -26.41
C ASN A 212 12.58 10.47 -26.04
N LEU A 213 12.75 10.17 -24.74
CA LEU A 213 13.87 9.38 -24.22
C LEU A 213 13.37 8.06 -23.63
N ILE A 214 14.19 7.01 -23.76
CA ILE A 214 13.94 5.71 -23.14
C ILE A 214 15.15 5.32 -22.30
N PHE A 215 14.92 5.07 -21.02
CA PHE A 215 15.88 4.48 -20.10
C PHE A 215 15.41 3.08 -19.74
N GLN A 216 16.23 2.07 -20.03
CA GLN A 216 15.83 0.67 -19.91
C GLN A 216 16.88 -0.14 -19.16
N GLY A 217 16.43 -1.01 -18.25
CA GLY A 217 17.32 -1.97 -17.58
C GLY A 217 18.28 -1.35 -16.57
N LEU A 218 17.93 -0.20 -15.99
CA LEU A 218 18.76 0.48 -15.00
C LEU A 218 18.55 -0.12 -13.61
N GLU A 219 19.63 -0.21 -12.83
CA GLU A 219 19.60 -0.53 -11.41
C GLU A 219 19.98 0.71 -10.60
N PHE A 220 19.00 1.28 -9.91
CA PHE A 220 19.19 2.33 -8.93
C PHE A 220 19.28 1.69 -7.55
N PHE A 221 20.49 1.58 -7.01
CA PHE A 221 20.72 1.14 -5.64
C PHE A 221 21.02 2.34 -4.74
N ALA A 222 20.33 2.44 -3.60
CA ALA A 222 20.51 3.51 -2.61
C ALA A 222 20.45 4.93 -3.23
N SER A 223 19.68 5.09 -4.31
CA SER A 223 19.49 6.33 -5.08
C SER A 223 18.30 6.16 -6.02
N THR A 224 17.88 7.23 -6.68
CA THR A 224 16.74 7.20 -7.59
C THR A 224 16.90 8.20 -8.76
N PHE A 225 15.82 8.46 -9.50
CA PHE A 225 15.73 9.49 -10.53
C PHE A 225 14.78 10.63 -10.14
N SER A 226 15.01 11.79 -10.72
CA SER A 226 14.09 12.93 -10.75
C SER A 226 13.76 13.29 -12.19
N MET A 227 12.49 13.51 -12.49
CA MET A 227 12.04 13.93 -13.82
C MET A 227 11.12 15.15 -13.70
N THR A 228 11.49 16.23 -14.39
CA THR A 228 10.81 17.54 -14.29
C THR A 228 10.60 18.15 -15.66
N GLU A 229 9.39 18.63 -15.96
CA GLU A 229 9.02 19.26 -17.24
C GLU A 229 9.40 18.40 -18.47
N CYS A 230 9.20 17.08 -18.37
CA CYS A 230 9.51 16.13 -19.43
C CYS A 230 8.24 15.56 -20.08
N SER A 231 8.31 15.21 -21.36
CA SER A 231 7.21 14.54 -22.07
C SER A 231 7.68 13.33 -22.88
N HIS A 232 6.87 12.27 -22.94
CA HIS A 232 7.21 11.04 -23.66
C HIS A 232 8.56 10.43 -23.23
N VAL A 233 8.91 10.54 -21.95
CA VAL A 233 10.07 9.85 -21.37
C VAL A 233 9.62 8.54 -20.74
N ILE A 234 10.33 7.45 -21.03
CA ILE A 234 10.05 6.11 -20.53
C ILE A 234 11.18 5.65 -19.62
N ILE A 235 10.86 5.26 -18.39
CA ILE A 235 11.72 4.45 -17.52
C ILE A 235 11.13 3.05 -17.49
N GLU A 236 11.82 2.05 -18.05
CA GLU A 236 11.27 0.69 -18.13
C GLU A 236 12.24 -0.42 -17.71
N ASN A 237 11.67 -1.55 -17.28
CA ASN A 237 12.40 -2.76 -16.93
C ASN A 237 13.55 -2.50 -15.93
N SER A 238 13.37 -1.55 -15.02
CA SER A 238 14.40 -1.03 -14.12
C SER A 238 14.09 -1.36 -12.66
N THR A 239 15.11 -1.38 -11.81
CA THR A 239 14.97 -1.66 -10.37
C THR A 239 15.42 -0.45 -9.56
N LEU A 240 14.62 -0.08 -8.58
CA LEU A 240 14.89 0.97 -7.60
C LEU A 240 14.88 0.33 -6.21
N SER A 241 16.06 0.01 -5.67
CA SER A 241 16.21 -0.58 -4.34
C SER A 241 16.75 0.45 -3.36
N TYR A 242 16.03 0.66 -2.26
CA TYR A 242 16.31 1.73 -1.28
C TYR A 242 16.40 3.12 -1.94
N PRO A 243 15.42 3.51 -2.78
CA PRO A 243 15.55 4.69 -3.64
C PRO A 243 15.70 5.99 -2.85
N SER A 244 14.92 6.12 -1.79
CA SER A 244 14.81 7.31 -0.95
C SER A 244 14.60 6.93 0.51
N THR A 245 15.04 7.81 1.40
CA THR A 245 14.88 7.69 2.84
C THR A 245 14.98 9.07 3.48
N HIS A 246 14.44 9.20 4.69
CA HIS A 246 14.58 10.40 5.49
C HIS A 246 16.03 10.68 5.87
N LYS A 247 16.30 11.91 6.30
CA LYS A 247 17.60 12.42 6.77
C LYS A 247 17.56 12.84 8.25
N PHE A 248 16.80 12.13 9.09
CA PHE A 248 16.63 12.50 10.51
C PHE A 248 17.94 12.64 11.28
N MET A 249 18.91 11.76 11.02
CA MET A 249 20.23 11.82 11.66
C MET A 249 21.07 13.04 11.26
N LEU A 250 20.62 13.79 10.24
CA LEU A 250 21.20 15.07 9.81
C LEU A 250 20.38 16.27 10.31
N GLY A 251 19.37 16.05 11.14
CA GLY A 251 18.48 17.10 11.66
C GLY A 251 17.33 17.49 10.73
N GLU A 252 17.10 16.73 9.66
CA GLU A 252 16.10 17.06 8.63
C GLU A 252 14.77 16.32 8.86
N PHE A 253 13.85 16.98 9.55
CA PHE A 253 12.60 16.38 10.02
C PHE A 253 11.36 16.73 9.18
N GLY A 254 11.53 17.47 8.08
CA GLY A 254 10.44 17.80 7.17
C GLY A 254 9.80 16.54 6.58
N TRP A 255 8.48 16.55 6.38
CA TRP A 255 7.81 15.47 5.65
C TRP A 255 8.29 15.38 4.20
N PHE A 256 8.11 14.20 3.61
CA PHE A 256 8.07 14.07 2.16
C PHE A 256 6.81 14.79 1.67
N TYR A 257 6.96 15.91 0.97
CA TYR A 257 5.83 16.63 0.40
C TYR A 257 5.62 16.24 -1.06
N GLU A 258 4.36 16.22 -1.49
CA GLU A 258 3.95 16.17 -2.90
C GLU A 258 4.70 17.25 -3.69
N THR A 259 4.78 18.48 -3.18
CA THR A 259 5.55 19.57 -3.81
C THR A 259 7.02 19.61 -3.38
N SER A 260 7.65 18.48 -3.06
CA SER A 260 9.12 18.41 -2.87
C SER A 260 9.82 18.51 -4.23
N ASN A 261 9.58 19.67 -4.85
CA ASN A 261 10.15 20.10 -6.11
C ASN A 261 11.68 20.02 -6.00
N ASP A 262 12.31 19.77 -7.14
CA ASP A 262 13.74 19.92 -7.35
C ASP A 262 14.29 21.07 -6.47
N PRO A 263 15.24 20.81 -5.56
CA PRO A 263 15.84 21.86 -4.73
C PRO A 263 16.36 23.04 -5.54
N ASP A 264 16.59 22.87 -6.85
CA ASP A 264 17.05 23.89 -7.78
C ASP A 264 15.94 24.85 -8.32
N ASP A 265 14.63 24.53 -8.22
CA ASP A 265 13.54 25.43 -8.66
C ASP A 265 13.03 26.36 -7.53
N LYS A 266 13.39 27.64 -7.64
CA LYS A 266 13.13 28.71 -6.66
C LYS A 266 11.73 29.33 -6.73
N ARG A 267 10.87 29.01 -7.72
CA ARG A 267 9.61 29.73 -7.99
C ARG A 267 8.42 29.38 -7.08
N LYS A 268 8.54 28.38 -6.18
CA LYS A 268 7.42 27.83 -5.38
C LYS A 268 7.74 27.69 -3.87
N GLN A 269 7.98 28.79 -3.18
CA GLN A 269 8.37 28.86 -1.76
C GLN A 269 7.19 28.85 -0.76
N ARG A 270 6.48 27.71 -0.60
CA ARG A 270 5.40 27.60 0.41
C ARG A 270 5.75 26.83 1.69
N TYR A 271 6.87 26.08 1.76
CA TYR A 271 7.22 25.23 2.92
C TYR A 271 8.73 25.26 3.27
N LYS A 272 9.08 25.03 4.55
CA LYS A 272 10.36 25.42 5.20
C LYS A 272 11.53 24.42 5.21
N SER A 273 11.41 23.17 4.70
CA SER A 273 12.59 22.31 4.39
C SER A 273 12.29 21.37 3.22
N ARG A 274 13.25 21.23 2.28
CA ARG A 274 13.22 20.36 1.08
C ARG A 274 14.20 19.18 1.17
N ALA A 275 14.81 18.92 2.31
CA ALA A 275 15.93 17.97 2.38
C ALA A 275 15.51 16.50 2.18
N ASN A 276 14.28 16.14 2.57
CA ASN A 276 13.73 14.80 2.36
C ASN A 276 13.02 14.76 1.01
N VAL A 277 13.59 13.99 0.07
CA VAL A 277 13.13 13.89 -1.32
C VAL A 277 12.88 12.43 -1.70
N MET A 278 12.01 12.23 -2.69
CA MET A 278 11.65 10.91 -3.22
C MET A 278 11.74 10.88 -4.75
N THR A 279 11.62 9.68 -5.32
CA THR A 279 11.43 9.48 -6.77
C THR A 279 10.24 10.30 -7.26
N HIS A 280 10.40 11.07 -8.34
CA HIS A 280 9.30 11.88 -8.84
C HIS A 280 9.28 12.10 -10.35
N VAL A 281 8.07 12.33 -10.85
CA VAL A 281 7.75 12.79 -12.20
C VAL A 281 6.81 13.99 -12.10
N LEU A 282 7.31 15.16 -12.49
CA LEU A 282 6.63 16.44 -12.30
C LEU A 282 6.51 17.17 -13.63
N ASN A 283 5.31 17.65 -13.94
CA ASN A 283 5.05 18.55 -15.05
C ASN A 283 3.95 19.53 -14.70
N GLU A 284 4.16 20.81 -14.96
CA GLU A 284 3.15 21.83 -14.81
C GLU A 284 2.29 21.99 -16.07
N GLY A 285 0.97 22.07 -15.88
CA GLY A 285 0.02 22.36 -16.95
C GLY A 285 -1.07 21.30 -17.10
N GLU A 286 -1.83 21.39 -18.20
CA GLU A 286 -3.00 20.55 -18.43
C GLU A 286 -2.66 19.13 -18.92
N GLY A 287 -1.48 18.95 -19.55
CA GLY A 287 -1.08 17.69 -20.18
C GLY A 287 -1.93 17.33 -21.43
N PRO A 288 -1.89 16.07 -21.91
CA PRO A 288 -1.12 14.95 -21.38
C PRO A 288 0.38 15.04 -21.73
N PHE A 289 1.24 14.69 -20.78
CA PHE A 289 2.70 14.66 -20.97
C PHE A 289 3.22 13.31 -21.46
N GLY A 290 2.47 12.23 -21.23
CA GLY A 290 2.77 10.91 -21.78
C GLY A 290 4.05 10.25 -21.27
N ASN A 291 4.53 10.58 -20.06
CA ASN A 291 5.65 9.86 -19.48
C ASN A 291 5.22 8.51 -18.91
N ILE A 292 6.12 7.53 -18.91
CA ILE A 292 5.78 6.16 -18.55
C ILE A 292 6.85 5.58 -17.62
N ILE A 293 6.42 5.04 -16.48
CA ILE A 293 7.22 4.18 -15.62
C ILE A 293 6.63 2.78 -15.75
N ARG A 294 7.35 1.86 -16.41
CA ARG A 294 6.80 0.57 -16.84
C ARG A 294 7.65 -0.62 -16.41
N ASN A 295 7.00 -1.63 -15.84
CA ASN A 295 7.65 -2.90 -15.49
C ASN A 295 8.88 -2.73 -14.60
N CYS A 296 8.83 -1.76 -13.69
CA CYS A 296 9.89 -1.49 -12.72
C CYS A 296 9.59 -2.16 -11.38
N GLU A 297 10.65 -2.41 -10.60
CA GLU A 297 10.53 -2.75 -9.19
C GLU A 297 10.95 -1.55 -8.35
N ILE A 298 10.13 -1.14 -7.39
CA ILE A 298 10.42 -0.09 -6.41
C ILE A 298 10.34 -0.73 -5.03
N ALA A 299 11.51 -1.06 -4.49
CA ALA A 299 11.65 -1.86 -3.27
C ALA A 299 12.29 -1.04 -2.15
N TYR A 300 11.73 -1.13 -0.95
CA TYR A 300 12.23 -0.49 0.27
C TYR A 300 12.41 1.05 0.19
N PRO A 301 11.48 1.83 -0.41
CA PRO A 301 11.48 3.27 -0.22
C PRO A 301 11.11 3.60 1.23
N ASN A 302 12.00 4.24 1.99
CA ASN A 302 11.65 4.76 3.33
C ASN A 302 11.09 6.19 3.22
N SER A 303 10.08 6.29 2.36
CA SER A 303 9.35 7.48 1.89
C SER A 303 8.13 6.97 1.13
N PRO A 304 7.21 7.84 0.63
CA PRO A 304 6.35 7.43 -0.46
C PRO A 304 7.19 6.92 -1.64
N ALA A 305 6.68 5.94 -2.38
CA ALA A 305 7.47 5.17 -3.34
C ALA A 305 7.86 6.00 -4.58
N ILE A 306 6.89 6.78 -5.08
CA ILE A 306 7.04 7.68 -6.21
C ILE A 306 5.91 8.70 -6.20
N TYR A 307 6.21 9.96 -6.53
CA TYR A 307 5.22 11.00 -6.76
C TYR A 307 5.08 11.29 -8.26
N ILE A 308 3.85 11.24 -8.78
CA ILE A 308 3.56 11.49 -10.21
C ILE A 308 2.55 12.61 -10.35
N ASP A 309 3.04 13.84 -10.52
CA ASP A 309 2.22 15.03 -10.80
C ASP A 309 2.50 15.50 -12.22
N SER A 310 1.95 14.73 -13.14
CA SER A 310 2.18 14.90 -14.56
C SER A 310 0.95 14.34 -15.29
N PRO A 311 -0.03 15.19 -15.64
CA PRO A 311 -1.25 14.71 -16.28
C PRO A 311 -0.97 13.85 -17.52
N GLY A 312 -1.67 12.73 -17.65
CA GLY A 312 -1.49 11.75 -18.72
C GLY A 312 -0.25 10.87 -18.59
N SER A 313 0.53 10.96 -17.51
CA SER A 313 1.64 10.04 -17.24
C SER A 313 1.15 8.74 -16.59
N ILE A 314 1.88 7.66 -16.83
CA ILE A 314 1.46 6.29 -16.53
C ILE A 314 2.48 5.60 -15.61
N LEU A 315 1.99 5.04 -14.50
CA LEU A 315 2.70 4.05 -13.68
C LEU A 315 2.09 2.68 -13.94
N GLU A 316 2.83 1.79 -14.61
CA GLU A 316 2.27 0.52 -15.03
C GLU A 316 3.14 -0.72 -14.88
N ASN A 317 2.48 -1.84 -14.60
CA ASN A 317 3.09 -3.15 -14.47
C ASN A 317 4.26 -3.19 -13.45
N CYS A 318 4.25 -2.32 -12.44
CA CYS A 318 5.32 -2.21 -11.46
C CYS A 318 5.08 -3.09 -10.23
N TYR A 319 6.17 -3.51 -9.59
CA TYR A 319 6.16 -4.17 -8.29
C TYR A 319 6.67 -3.21 -7.23
N ILE A 320 5.82 -2.82 -6.28
CA ILE A 320 6.11 -1.74 -5.33
C ILE A 320 5.86 -2.25 -3.92
N HIS A 321 6.90 -2.29 -3.07
CA HIS A 321 6.74 -2.91 -1.76
C HIS A 321 7.71 -2.39 -0.69
N ASN A 322 7.34 -2.67 0.56
CA ASN A 322 8.06 -2.26 1.77
C ASN A 322 8.24 -0.74 1.84
N ILE A 323 7.12 -0.04 1.80
CA ILE A 323 7.02 1.41 1.65
C ILE A 323 6.89 2.05 3.04
N GLU A 324 7.82 2.95 3.36
CA GLU A 324 7.75 3.90 4.48
C GLU A 324 7.59 3.20 5.85
N TRP A 325 8.60 2.45 6.29
CA TRP A 325 8.58 1.82 7.63
C TRP A 325 8.96 2.80 8.76
N ASP A 326 9.65 3.88 8.42
CA ASP A 326 9.81 5.04 9.30
C ASP A 326 8.94 6.20 8.83
N VAL A 327 7.65 6.12 9.16
CA VAL A 327 6.66 7.09 8.67
C VAL A 327 6.98 8.49 9.16
N ASN A 328 7.04 9.44 8.22
CA ASN A 328 7.19 10.87 8.53
C ASN A 328 6.44 11.68 7.49
N SER A 329 5.13 11.60 7.61
CA SER A 329 4.19 12.12 6.65
C SER A 329 2.81 12.26 7.28
N SER A 330 1.91 12.91 6.53
CA SER A 330 0.47 12.77 6.79
C SER A 330 -0.10 11.63 5.92
N GLY A 331 -1.24 11.05 6.29
CA GLY A 331 -2.03 10.21 5.36
C GLY A 331 -2.32 10.91 4.04
N GLY A 332 -2.37 12.25 4.11
CA GLY A 332 -2.28 13.22 3.02
C GLY A 332 -1.28 12.90 1.91
N SER A 333 -0.16 12.27 2.21
CA SER A 333 0.90 12.00 1.22
C SER A 333 0.71 10.70 0.47
N GLY A 334 -0.03 9.72 1.02
CA GLY A 334 -0.10 8.37 0.48
C GLY A 334 1.24 7.64 0.37
N SER A 335 1.16 6.35 0.04
CA SER A 335 2.31 5.52 -0.34
C SER A 335 2.69 5.77 -1.81
N ILE A 336 1.70 6.10 -2.64
CA ILE A 336 1.84 6.48 -4.05
C ILE A 336 0.94 7.70 -4.29
N PRO A 337 1.42 8.92 -4.01
CA PRO A 337 0.70 10.15 -4.37
C PRO A 337 0.75 10.39 -5.87
N THR A 338 -0.34 10.91 -6.42
CA THR A 338 -0.36 11.42 -7.80
C THR A 338 -1.09 12.76 -7.88
N GLY A 339 -0.70 13.55 -8.88
CA GLY A 339 -1.45 14.70 -9.33
C GLY A 339 -2.63 14.33 -10.21
N ARG A 340 -3.19 15.35 -10.87
CA ARG A 340 -4.35 15.24 -11.75
C ARG A 340 -4.07 14.34 -12.96
N GLY A 341 -5.09 13.61 -13.43
CA GLY A 341 -5.05 12.88 -14.69
C GLY A 341 -3.97 11.79 -14.78
N ALA A 342 -3.47 11.29 -13.64
CA ALA A 342 -2.49 10.22 -13.64
C ALA A 342 -3.16 8.86 -13.92
N ILE A 343 -2.42 7.93 -14.53
CA ILE A 343 -2.89 6.58 -14.79
C ILE A 343 -2.03 5.59 -13.99
N ILE A 344 -2.65 4.87 -13.07
CA ILE A 344 -2.00 3.86 -12.23
C ILE A 344 -2.61 2.52 -12.62
N ARG A 345 -1.88 1.70 -13.37
CA ARG A 345 -2.44 0.47 -13.96
C ARG A 345 -1.62 -0.79 -13.81
N GLY A 346 -2.26 -1.92 -13.49
CA GLY A 346 -1.59 -3.22 -13.55
C GLY A 346 -0.47 -3.38 -12.52
N ASN A 347 -0.46 -2.63 -11.42
CA ASN A 347 0.62 -2.68 -10.43
C ASN A 347 0.32 -3.67 -9.31
N THR A 348 1.36 -4.27 -8.75
CA THR A 348 1.30 -5.05 -7.50
C THR A 348 1.94 -4.22 -6.39
N ILE A 349 1.15 -3.85 -5.38
CA ILE A 349 1.57 -2.93 -4.32
C ILE A 349 1.27 -3.53 -2.95
N HIS A 350 2.25 -3.62 -2.05
CA HIS A 350 1.98 -4.10 -0.70
C HIS A 350 2.98 -3.65 0.35
N SER A 351 2.62 -3.84 1.62
CA SER A 351 3.48 -3.52 2.78
C SER A 351 3.79 -2.02 2.84
N GLY A 352 2.76 -1.22 3.11
CA GLY A 352 2.85 0.23 3.26
C GLY A 352 2.59 0.70 4.70
N GLY A 353 3.50 1.50 5.25
CA GLY A 353 3.38 2.08 6.59
C GLY A 353 2.38 3.24 6.66
N ASN A 354 2.35 4.07 5.62
CA ASN A 354 1.39 5.17 5.50
C ASN A 354 -0.06 4.66 5.58
N SER A 355 -0.92 5.44 6.23
CA SER A 355 -2.37 5.17 6.34
C SER A 355 -3.06 5.03 4.99
N GLU A 356 -2.52 5.68 3.96
CA GLU A 356 -3.09 5.68 2.62
C GLU A 356 -2.15 5.06 1.58
N GLY A 357 -2.71 4.23 0.69
CA GLY A 357 -1.98 3.56 -0.38
C GLY A 357 -1.82 4.47 -1.62
N ILE A 358 -2.58 4.18 -2.68
CA ILE A 358 -2.67 5.05 -3.86
C ILE A 358 -3.53 6.26 -3.49
N ARG A 359 -3.00 7.46 -3.69
CA ARG A 359 -3.70 8.72 -3.43
C ARG A 359 -3.78 9.55 -4.71
N PRO A 360 -4.81 9.32 -5.55
CA PRO A 360 -4.87 9.95 -6.86
C PRO A 360 -5.35 11.42 -6.80
N GLY A 361 -4.91 12.22 -7.76
CA GLY A 361 -5.47 13.54 -8.05
C GLY A 361 -6.76 13.46 -8.90
N PRO A 362 -7.45 14.59 -9.13
CA PRO A 362 -8.70 14.62 -9.90
C PRO A 362 -8.51 14.13 -11.35
N GLY A 363 -9.54 13.50 -11.91
CA GLY A 363 -9.50 12.99 -13.29
C GLY A 363 -8.57 11.79 -13.50
N SER A 364 -8.05 11.16 -12.43
CA SER A 364 -7.12 10.04 -12.55
C SER A 364 -7.82 8.71 -12.81
N THR A 365 -7.10 7.75 -13.37
CA THR A 365 -7.57 6.37 -13.53
C THR A 365 -6.71 5.41 -12.71
N VAL A 366 -7.35 4.65 -11.82
CA VAL A 366 -6.70 3.61 -11.02
C VAL A 366 -7.31 2.26 -11.41
N GLU A 367 -6.57 1.45 -12.16
CA GLU A 367 -7.12 0.21 -12.73
C GLU A 367 -6.22 -1.02 -12.70
N TYR A 368 -6.80 -2.21 -12.60
CA TYR A 368 -6.04 -3.47 -12.65
C TYR A 368 -4.91 -3.58 -11.62
N ASN A 369 -4.97 -2.83 -10.51
CA ASN A 369 -3.96 -2.90 -9.45
C ASN A 369 -4.38 -3.92 -8.39
N ARG A 370 -3.38 -4.61 -7.83
CA ARG A 370 -3.55 -5.51 -6.70
C ARG A 370 -2.84 -4.93 -5.48
N LEU A 371 -3.59 -4.67 -4.42
CA LEU A 371 -3.10 -4.06 -3.18
C LEU A 371 -3.41 -4.92 -1.97
N TRP A 372 -2.42 -5.13 -1.09
CA TRP A 372 -2.62 -5.77 0.21
C TRP A 372 -1.63 -5.29 1.28
N ASN A 373 -1.90 -5.58 2.55
CA ASN A 373 -1.00 -5.26 3.65
C ASN A 373 -0.61 -3.75 3.68
N MET A 374 -1.61 -2.88 3.55
CA MET A 374 -1.45 -1.42 3.53
C MET A 374 -1.95 -0.80 4.83
N GLY A 375 -1.43 0.38 5.19
CA GLY A 375 -1.95 1.17 6.32
C GLY A 375 -1.45 0.71 7.70
N ASN A 376 -0.21 0.22 7.76
CA ASN A 376 0.28 -0.54 8.90
C ASN A 376 0.76 0.30 10.09
N LEU A 377 1.23 1.53 9.87
CA LEU A 377 1.95 2.33 10.86
C LEU A 377 1.32 3.70 11.17
N GLN A 378 0.15 3.97 10.58
CA GLN A 378 -0.72 5.11 10.88
C GLN A 378 -2.17 4.65 10.95
N HIS A 379 -3.05 5.47 11.54
CA HIS A 379 -4.50 5.26 11.56
C HIS A 379 -5.22 6.08 10.49
N ASP A 380 -6.49 5.77 10.25
CA ASP A 380 -7.30 6.30 9.15
C ASP A 380 -6.78 5.82 7.79
N GLY A 381 -7.45 6.23 6.72
CA GLY A 381 -6.99 5.98 5.36
C GLY A 381 -7.55 4.70 4.73
N SER A 382 -7.04 4.42 3.53
CA SER A 382 -7.44 3.27 2.72
C SER A 382 -6.36 2.90 1.70
N ALA A 383 -6.41 1.68 1.17
CA ALA A 383 -5.46 1.24 0.15
C ALA A 383 -5.58 2.04 -1.15
N ILE A 384 -6.78 2.48 -1.52
CA ILE A 384 -7.02 3.44 -2.60
C ILE A 384 -7.87 4.58 -2.05
N ASN A 385 -7.22 5.72 -1.79
CA ASN A 385 -7.82 6.83 -1.06
C ASN A 385 -7.96 8.08 -1.91
N ILE A 386 -9.19 8.45 -2.25
CA ILE A 386 -9.48 9.61 -3.09
C ILE A 386 -9.90 10.76 -2.18
N GLY A 387 -9.03 11.76 -2.09
CA GLY A 387 -9.29 12.97 -1.31
C GLY A 387 -10.49 13.76 -1.83
N THR A 388 -11.10 14.57 -0.97
CA THR A 388 -12.33 15.32 -1.27
C THR A 388 -12.32 16.08 -2.59
N GLY A 389 -11.23 16.80 -2.90
CA GLY A 389 -11.10 17.56 -4.16
C GLY A 389 -10.68 16.73 -5.36
N SER A 390 -10.30 15.46 -5.16
CA SER A 390 -9.79 14.56 -6.21
C SER A 390 -10.84 13.56 -6.70
N GLN A 391 -12.06 13.59 -6.16
CA GLN A 391 -13.12 12.66 -6.56
C GLN A 391 -13.61 12.93 -7.97
N ILE A 392 -13.74 14.22 -8.34
CA ILE A 392 -14.28 14.66 -9.62
C ILE A 392 -13.51 14.05 -10.80
N GLY A 393 -14.23 13.33 -11.67
CA GLY A 393 -13.69 12.68 -12.86
C GLY A 393 -12.73 11.51 -12.60
N THR A 394 -12.47 11.15 -11.35
CA THR A 394 -11.59 10.02 -11.02
C THR A 394 -12.34 8.70 -11.16
N VAL A 395 -11.71 7.72 -11.80
CA VAL A 395 -12.26 6.38 -12.05
C VAL A 395 -11.39 5.33 -11.38
N VAL A 396 -12.00 4.48 -10.55
CA VAL A 396 -11.35 3.33 -9.90
C VAL A 396 -12.01 2.04 -10.35
N ARG A 397 -11.29 1.18 -11.07
CA ARG A 397 -11.89 -0.02 -11.67
C ARG A 397 -11.02 -1.25 -11.78
N HIS A 398 -11.60 -2.44 -11.76
CA HIS A 398 -10.86 -3.70 -11.97
C HIS A 398 -9.69 -3.91 -11.00
N ASN A 399 -9.74 -3.34 -9.79
CA ASN A 399 -8.71 -3.53 -8.78
C ASN A 399 -9.09 -4.66 -7.80
N TRP A 400 -8.08 -5.33 -7.26
CA TRP A 400 -8.23 -6.17 -6.07
C TRP A 400 -7.57 -5.49 -4.88
N VAL A 401 -8.34 -5.31 -3.81
CA VAL A 401 -7.84 -4.78 -2.53
C VAL A 401 -8.18 -5.78 -1.43
N HIS A 402 -7.17 -6.32 -0.76
CA HIS A 402 -7.40 -7.38 0.23
C HIS A 402 -6.39 -7.38 1.36
N ASP A 403 -6.75 -7.98 2.50
CA ASP A 403 -5.86 -8.18 3.65
C ASP A 403 -5.10 -6.89 4.06
N THR A 404 -5.81 -5.76 4.13
CA THR A 404 -5.25 -4.47 4.55
C THR A 404 -5.66 -4.14 5.98
N ASN A 405 -4.78 -3.46 6.72
CA ASN A 405 -5.10 -2.99 8.07
C ASN A 405 -6.11 -1.83 8.06
N ARG A 406 -6.15 -1.06 6.95
CA ARG A 406 -7.07 0.06 6.73
C ARG A 406 -8.16 -0.30 5.71
N GLN A 407 -9.00 0.68 5.38
CA GLN A 407 -10.12 0.52 4.46
C GLN A 407 -9.63 0.17 3.04
N GLY A 408 -10.53 -0.33 2.20
CA GLY A 408 -10.21 -0.77 0.84
C GLY A 408 -10.11 0.40 -0.12
N ILE A 409 -11.26 0.85 -0.61
CA ILE A 409 -11.42 2.00 -1.50
C ILE A 409 -12.23 3.07 -0.76
N ARG A 410 -11.80 4.33 -0.85
CA ARG A 410 -12.47 5.41 -0.14
C ARG A 410 -12.60 6.69 -0.95
N PHE A 411 -13.80 7.25 -0.94
CA PHE A 411 -14.03 8.67 -1.22
C PHE A 411 -14.08 9.42 0.10
N ASP A 412 -13.12 10.31 0.33
CA ASP A 412 -12.99 11.03 1.58
C ASP A 412 -13.66 12.40 1.57
N SER A 413 -14.10 12.87 2.74
CA SER A 413 -14.75 14.16 2.96
C SER A 413 -14.11 14.84 4.16
N THR A 414 -13.86 16.14 4.06
CA THR A 414 -13.59 16.94 5.25
C THR A 414 -14.88 17.15 6.03
N THR A 415 -14.79 17.74 7.22
CA THR A 415 -15.97 18.07 8.04
C THR A 415 -16.76 19.27 7.54
N SER A 416 -16.31 19.95 6.47
CA SER A 416 -16.94 21.16 5.92
C SER A 416 -17.07 21.17 4.41
N ARG A 417 -16.49 20.18 3.71
CA ARG A 417 -16.58 20.01 2.26
C ARG A 417 -16.74 18.54 1.93
N MET A 418 -17.66 18.24 1.03
CA MET A 418 -17.82 16.93 0.42
C MET A 418 -17.31 16.97 -1.03
N GLY A 419 -16.84 15.83 -1.54
CA GLY A 419 -16.49 15.69 -2.94
C GLY A 419 -17.70 15.25 -3.77
N SER A 420 -17.51 15.13 -5.07
CA SER A 420 -18.57 14.68 -5.97
C SER A 420 -18.02 14.03 -7.24
N GLU A 421 -18.89 13.36 -7.99
CA GLU A 421 -18.67 12.98 -9.40
C GLU A 421 -17.46 12.06 -9.67
N GLY A 422 -17.09 11.24 -8.68
CA GLY A 422 -16.21 10.09 -8.84
C GLY A 422 -16.94 8.80 -9.24
N CYS A 423 -16.20 7.88 -9.86
CA CYS A 423 -16.71 6.59 -10.34
C CYS A 423 -15.90 5.40 -9.80
N VAL A 424 -16.59 4.37 -9.27
CA VAL A 424 -15.95 3.15 -8.73
C VAL A 424 -16.69 1.93 -9.24
N HIS A 425 -16.03 1.08 -10.04
CA HIS A 425 -16.70 -0.07 -10.63
C HIS A 425 -15.84 -1.29 -10.88
N HIS A 426 -16.45 -2.48 -10.88
CA HIS A 426 -15.75 -3.74 -11.20
C HIS A 426 -14.53 -3.99 -10.32
N ASN A 427 -14.54 -3.52 -9.06
CA ASN A 427 -13.49 -3.85 -8.10
C ASN A 427 -13.91 -5.04 -7.24
N VAL A 428 -12.93 -5.82 -6.79
CA VAL A 428 -13.13 -6.80 -5.72
C VAL A 428 -12.38 -6.35 -4.48
N VAL A 429 -13.09 -6.24 -3.36
CA VAL A 429 -12.50 -5.92 -2.07
C VAL A 429 -12.84 -7.04 -1.10
N PHE A 430 -11.84 -7.61 -0.44
CA PHE A 430 -12.07 -8.79 0.40
C PHE A 430 -11.12 -8.96 1.58
N ASN A 431 -11.58 -9.59 2.67
CA ASN A 431 -10.79 -9.84 3.89
C ASN A 431 -10.27 -8.55 4.58
N LEU A 432 -11.13 -7.54 4.74
CA LEU A 432 -10.80 -6.29 5.44
C LEU A 432 -11.51 -6.16 6.81
N GLY A 433 -12.38 -7.10 7.16
CA GLY A 433 -13.22 -7.02 8.36
C GLY A 433 -14.04 -5.73 8.41
N HIS A 434 -14.08 -5.06 9.56
CA HIS A 434 -14.89 -3.83 9.74
C HIS A 434 -14.31 -2.57 9.08
N GLY A 435 -13.09 -2.63 8.52
CA GLY A 435 -12.47 -1.51 7.82
C GLY A 435 -13.26 -1.09 6.58
N GLY A 436 -13.75 -2.06 5.81
CA GLY A 436 -14.68 -1.80 4.72
C GLY A 436 -14.15 -0.88 3.63
N SER A 437 -15.06 -0.29 2.87
CA SER A 437 -14.85 0.82 1.94
C SER A 437 -15.94 1.85 2.15
N LYS A 438 -15.61 3.14 2.01
CA LYS A 438 -16.52 4.25 2.36
C LYS A 438 -16.58 5.28 1.25
N PHE A 439 -17.78 5.54 0.74
CA PHE A 439 -17.99 6.45 -0.38
C PHE A 439 -18.74 7.70 0.06
N LYS A 440 -18.02 8.66 0.65
CA LYS A 440 -18.58 9.97 1.06
C LYS A 440 -18.59 10.93 -0.13
N GLY A 441 -19.54 11.87 -0.14
CA GLY A 441 -19.71 12.82 -1.24
C GLY A 441 -21.10 12.73 -1.85
N ASP A 442 -21.26 13.17 -3.10
CA ASP A 442 -22.51 13.05 -3.83
C ASP A 442 -22.31 12.96 -5.35
N HIS A 443 -23.38 12.67 -6.10
CA HIS A 443 -23.34 12.50 -7.56
C HIS A 443 -22.33 11.44 -8.03
N HIS A 444 -22.08 10.40 -7.22
CA HIS A 444 -21.18 9.31 -7.57
C HIS A 444 -21.87 8.25 -8.42
N LEU A 445 -21.07 7.55 -9.23
CA LEU A 445 -21.48 6.30 -9.86
C LEU A 445 -20.69 5.14 -9.28
N LEU A 446 -21.37 4.27 -8.52
CA LEU A 446 -20.78 3.10 -7.88
C LEU A 446 -21.45 1.85 -8.43
N PHE A 447 -20.77 1.05 -9.26
CA PHE A 447 -21.45 -0.08 -9.93
C PHE A 447 -20.64 -1.35 -10.09
N ASN A 448 -21.30 -2.51 -10.13
CA ASN A 448 -20.66 -3.79 -10.46
C ASN A 448 -19.44 -4.09 -9.57
N ASN A 449 -19.46 -3.75 -8.28
CA ASN A 449 -18.37 -4.10 -7.37
C ASN A 449 -18.70 -5.37 -6.58
N THR A 450 -17.68 -6.09 -6.10
CA THR A 450 -17.83 -7.26 -5.22
C THR A 450 -17.11 -7.04 -3.89
N PHE A 451 -17.84 -7.15 -2.78
CA PHE A 451 -17.34 -6.93 -1.42
C PHE A 451 -17.55 -8.18 -0.56
N HIS A 452 -16.48 -8.96 -0.38
CA HIS A 452 -16.49 -10.26 0.31
C HIS A 452 -15.81 -10.19 1.68
N ASP A 453 -16.48 -10.60 2.77
CA ASP A 453 -15.94 -10.47 4.14
C ASP A 453 -15.44 -9.03 4.45
N THR A 454 -16.24 -8.05 4.04
CA THR A 454 -15.96 -6.63 4.20
C THR A 454 -17.24 -5.81 4.05
N VAL A 455 -17.15 -4.51 4.27
CA VAL A 455 -18.27 -3.57 4.25
C VAL A 455 -18.20 -2.64 3.03
N PHE A 456 -19.32 -2.47 2.34
CA PHE A 456 -19.56 -1.40 1.37
C PHE A 456 -20.43 -0.31 2.01
N ALA A 457 -19.84 0.83 2.37
CA ALA A 457 -20.55 1.90 3.04
C ALA A 457 -20.75 3.13 2.15
N VAL A 458 -21.98 3.65 2.14
CA VAL A 458 -22.37 4.85 1.39
C VAL A 458 -23.02 5.85 2.36
N PRO A 459 -22.20 6.70 3.02
CA PRO A 459 -22.66 7.62 4.07
C PRO A 459 -23.77 8.58 3.67
N ASN A 460 -24.73 8.78 4.57
CA ASN A 460 -25.79 9.79 4.43
C ASN A 460 -25.32 11.22 4.75
N GLY A 461 -24.15 11.37 5.37
CA GLY A 461 -23.55 12.66 5.72
C GLY A 461 -22.29 12.50 6.56
N TYR A 462 -21.50 13.57 6.66
CA TYR A 462 -20.33 13.61 7.54
C TYR A 462 -19.96 15.04 7.95
N GLY A 463 -19.84 15.31 9.24
CA GLY A 463 -19.53 16.65 9.74
C GLY A 463 -20.62 17.68 9.42
N ASN A 464 -20.21 18.93 9.19
CA ASN A 464 -21.07 20.06 8.85
C ASN A 464 -21.15 20.25 7.32
N THR A 465 -21.39 19.17 6.58
CA THR A 465 -21.65 19.22 5.13
C THR A 465 -23.15 19.14 4.86
N PRO A 466 -23.61 19.44 3.63
CA PRO A 466 -24.91 18.97 3.15
C PRO A 466 -25.04 17.44 3.29
N PRO A 467 -26.27 16.89 3.20
CA PRO A 467 -26.46 15.45 3.11
C PRO A 467 -25.67 14.85 1.95
N HIS A 468 -25.06 13.69 2.18
CA HIS A 468 -24.28 12.98 1.17
C HIS A 468 -25.19 12.03 0.39
N ASN A 469 -24.72 11.69 -0.81
CA ASN A 469 -25.24 10.62 -1.65
C ASN A 469 -26.72 10.75 -2.05
N GLN A 470 -27.32 11.94 -2.03
CA GLN A 470 -28.72 12.14 -2.46
C GLN A 470 -28.92 11.98 -3.97
N ASN A 471 -27.86 12.19 -4.76
CA ASN A 471 -27.86 12.11 -6.22
C ASN A 471 -26.90 11.01 -6.73
N THR A 472 -26.43 10.16 -5.84
CA THR A 472 -25.53 9.04 -6.16
C THR A 472 -26.31 7.83 -6.63
N LEU A 473 -25.81 7.16 -7.68
CA LEU A 473 -26.31 5.87 -8.15
C LEU A 473 -25.39 4.75 -7.67
N VAL A 474 -25.97 3.80 -6.93
CA VAL A 474 -25.34 2.53 -6.58
C VAL A 474 -26.09 1.42 -7.28
N CYS A 475 -25.44 0.68 -8.17
CA CYS A 475 -26.09 -0.41 -8.88
C CYS A 475 -25.23 -1.65 -9.08
N ASN A 476 -25.86 -2.80 -9.28
CA ASN A 476 -25.19 -4.06 -9.64
C ASN A 476 -24.08 -4.49 -8.66
N THR A 477 -24.06 -3.96 -7.44
CA THR A 477 -23.03 -4.26 -6.45
C THR A 477 -23.44 -5.50 -5.67
N LEU A 478 -22.51 -6.44 -5.55
CA LEU A 478 -22.61 -7.62 -4.71
C LEU A 478 -21.80 -7.39 -3.43
N ALA A 479 -22.43 -7.44 -2.26
CA ALA A 479 -21.73 -7.22 -1.00
C ALA A 479 -22.25 -8.13 0.13
N ASP A 480 -21.36 -8.66 0.97
CA ASP A 480 -21.81 -9.34 2.20
C ASP A 480 -22.42 -8.34 3.19
N THR A 481 -22.03 -7.07 3.14
CA THR A 481 -22.58 -6.00 3.99
C THR A 481 -22.59 -4.67 3.26
N MET A 482 -23.79 -4.08 3.12
CA MET A 482 -24.01 -2.73 2.60
C MET A 482 -24.71 -1.88 3.66
N VAL A 483 -24.15 -0.73 4.01
CA VAL A 483 -24.66 0.13 5.10
C VAL A 483 -24.48 1.62 4.79
N ALA A 484 -25.21 2.49 5.50
CA ALA A 484 -24.94 3.92 5.44
C ALA A 484 -23.55 4.25 6.04
N TRP A 485 -23.24 3.80 7.25
CA TRP A 485 -21.99 4.20 7.93
C TRP A 485 -21.24 3.08 8.65
N SER A 486 -21.95 2.31 9.48
CA SER A 486 -21.38 1.29 10.35
C SER A 486 -22.37 0.13 10.49
N THR A 487 -21.82 -1.06 10.69
CA THR A 487 -22.55 -2.30 11.00
C THR A 487 -23.33 -2.24 12.32
N ARG A 488 -23.12 -1.20 13.15
CA ARG A 488 -23.95 -0.92 14.34
C ARG A 488 -25.34 -0.39 14.02
N LYS A 489 -25.54 0.14 12.81
CA LYS A 489 -26.83 0.63 12.31
C LYS A 489 -27.08 0.03 10.93
N PRO A 490 -27.23 -1.30 10.84
CA PRO A 490 -27.35 -1.99 9.55
C PRO A 490 -28.63 -1.58 8.80
N ASP A 491 -29.69 -1.21 9.53
CA ASP A 491 -30.99 -0.85 8.97
C ASP A 491 -31.12 0.64 8.60
N GLU A 492 -30.05 1.44 8.72
CA GLU A 492 -30.09 2.84 8.32
C GLU A 492 -30.28 2.95 6.80
N LYS A 493 -31.41 3.53 6.38
CA LYS A 493 -31.73 3.72 4.97
C LYS A 493 -30.67 4.60 4.30
N LEU A 494 -30.20 4.18 3.13
CA LEU A 494 -29.26 4.93 2.32
C LEU A 494 -29.97 6.05 1.54
N ASN A 495 -29.32 7.22 1.45
CA ASN A 495 -29.77 8.34 0.61
C ASN A 495 -29.65 8.04 -0.88
N ALA A 496 -28.66 7.22 -1.26
CA ALA A 496 -28.37 6.88 -2.65
C ALA A 496 -29.54 6.14 -3.31
N ARG A 497 -29.67 6.33 -4.62
CA ARG A 497 -30.52 5.48 -5.45
C ARG A 497 -29.84 4.12 -5.58
N LEU A 498 -30.52 3.08 -5.13
CA LEU A 498 -30.08 1.69 -5.22
C LEU A 498 -30.82 0.98 -6.35
N GLU A 499 -30.11 0.37 -7.29
CA GLU A 499 -30.69 -0.41 -8.38
C GLU A 499 -30.00 -1.77 -8.49
N HIS A 500 -30.75 -2.86 -8.39
CA HIS A 500 -30.24 -4.22 -8.68
C HIS A 500 -28.94 -4.58 -7.93
N ASN A 501 -28.82 -4.20 -6.65
CA ASN A 501 -27.74 -4.63 -5.78
C ASN A 501 -28.16 -5.90 -5.02
N LEU A 502 -27.23 -6.83 -4.78
CA LEU A 502 -27.45 -7.95 -3.86
C LEU A 502 -26.58 -7.77 -2.61
N THR A 503 -27.22 -7.73 -1.44
CA THR A 503 -26.53 -7.57 -0.16
C THR A 503 -27.11 -8.43 0.94
N GLY A 504 -26.27 -8.83 1.89
CA GLY A 504 -26.64 -9.64 3.06
C GLY A 504 -25.57 -10.67 3.37
N ALA A 505 -25.48 -11.08 4.63
CA ALA A 505 -24.46 -12.02 5.08
C ALA A 505 -24.46 -13.30 4.22
N GLY A 506 -23.30 -13.61 3.63
CA GLY A 506 -23.12 -14.76 2.76
C GLY A 506 -23.59 -14.58 1.32
N SER A 507 -24.05 -13.38 0.92
CA SER A 507 -24.48 -13.10 -0.46
C SER A 507 -23.38 -13.41 -1.47
N VAL A 508 -22.11 -13.18 -1.12
CA VAL A 508 -21.00 -13.49 -2.01
C VAL A 508 -20.82 -15.00 -2.14
N VAL A 509 -20.52 -15.69 -1.04
CA VAL A 509 -20.19 -17.13 -1.03
C VAL A 509 -21.34 -18.01 -1.55
N ASN A 510 -22.59 -17.54 -1.38
CA ASN A 510 -23.76 -18.29 -1.84
C ASN A 510 -24.03 -18.14 -3.34
N ASN A 511 -23.45 -17.15 -4.03
CA ASN A 511 -23.81 -16.83 -5.42
C ASN A 511 -22.62 -16.83 -6.39
N LEU A 512 -21.39 -16.81 -5.90
CA LEU A 512 -20.18 -16.93 -6.71
C LEU A 512 -19.67 -18.38 -6.75
N ARG A 513 -18.76 -18.67 -7.70
CA ARG A 513 -18.21 -20.01 -7.92
C ARG A 513 -17.33 -20.48 -6.77
N ASP A 514 -16.28 -19.73 -6.45
CA ASP A 514 -15.33 -20.09 -5.40
C ASP A 514 -14.53 -18.84 -4.90
N PRO A 515 -15.20 -17.88 -4.24
CA PRO A 515 -14.57 -16.61 -3.85
C PRO A 515 -13.46 -16.78 -2.81
N GLU A 516 -13.48 -17.84 -2.00
CA GLU A 516 -12.39 -18.18 -1.06
C GLU A 516 -11.09 -18.53 -1.81
N HIS A 517 -11.22 -19.02 -3.04
CA HIS A 517 -10.11 -19.35 -3.93
C HIS A 517 -10.02 -18.40 -5.14
N LEU A 518 -10.55 -17.18 -5.01
CA LEU A 518 -10.44 -16.10 -6.00
C LEU A 518 -11.19 -16.33 -7.32
N ASP A 519 -12.15 -17.26 -7.40
CA ASP A 519 -13.10 -17.32 -8.52
C ASP A 519 -14.37 -16.54 -8.18
N PHE A 520 -14.34 -15.26 -8.54
CA PHE A 520 -15.41 -14.30 -8.28
C PHE A 520 -16.52 -14.26 -9.35
N ARG A 521 -16.55 -15.21 -10.31
CA ARG A 521 -17.66 -15.29 -11.28
C ARG A 521 -18.94 -15.79 -10.61
N PRO A 522 -20.13 -15.35 -11.07
CA PRO A 522 -21.38 -15.98 -10.69
C PRO A 522 -21.37 -17.49 -10.98
N LYS A 523 -21.90 -18.29 -10.07
CA LYS A 523 -22.05 -19.74 -10.31
C LYS A 523 -23.25 -20.04 -11.21
N PRO A 524 -23.28 -21.17 -11.93
CA PRO A 524 -24.44 -21.56 -12.73
C PRO A 524 -25.75 -21.52 -11.95
N GLY A 525 -26.78 -20.90 -12.53
CA GLY A 525 -28.10 -20.73 -11.90
C GLY A 525 -28.15 -19.65 -10.80
N SER A 526 -27.08 -18.89 -10.62
CA SER A 526 -27.06 -17.76 -9.70
C SER A 526 -28.06 -16.68 -10.12
N PRO A 527 -28.80 -16.06 -9.17
CA PRO A 527 -29.69 -14.94 -9.44
C PRO A 527 -28.94 -13.65 -9.82
N LEU A 528 -27.61 -13.67 -9.83
CA LEU A 528 -26.78 -12.55 -10.28
C LEU A 528 -26.73 -12.43 -11.80
N ILE A 529 -26.97 -13.54 -12.51
CA ILE A 529 -26.78 -13.63 -13.96
C ILE A 529 -27.90 -12.89 -14.67
N ASP A 530 -27.56 -12.01 -15.62
CA ASP A 530 -28.51 -11.23 -16.42
C ASP A 530 -29.50 -10.39 -15.58
N ALA A 531 -29.10 -10.04 -14.36
CA ALA A 531 -30.00 -9.43 -13.37
C ALA A 531 -29.68 -7.96 -13.07
N GLY A 532 -28.66 -7.39 -13.70
CA GLY A 532 -28.19 -6.04 -13.45
C GLY A 532 -29.01 -4.96 -14.15
N PHE A 533 -28.91 -3.76 -13.59
CA PHE A 533 -29.42 -2.52 -14.12
C PHE A 533 -28.58 -2.03 -15.31
N ASN A 534 -29.26 -1.68 -16.41
CA ASN A 534 -28.64 -1.02 -17.55
C ASN A 534 -28.51 0.50 -17.28
N ILE A 535 -27.27 0.99 -17.16
CA ILE A 535 -26.99 2.40 -16.89
C ILE A 535 -27.19 3.21 -18.19
N THR A 536 -28.25 4.02 -18.24
CA THR A 536 -28.55 4.90 -19.39
C THR A 536 -28.29 6.38 -19.12
N GLN A 537 -28.12 6.76 -17.86
CA GLN A 537 -27.88 8.14 -17.42
C GLN A 537 -26.85 8.16 -16.30
N LEU A 538 -25.85 9.03 -16.44
CA LEU A 538 -24.82 9.25 -15.42
C LEU A 538 -25.31 10.25 -14.37
N PRO A 539 -24.93 10.09 -13.09
CA PRO A 539 -25.34 10.98 -12.01
C PRO A 539 -24.60 12.32 -11.98
N GLY A 540 -23.56 12.51 -12.79
CA GLY A 540 -22.80 13.76 -12.89
C GLY A 540 -22.13 13.91 -14.25
N GLU A 541 -21.93 15.15 -14.70
CA GLU A 541 -21.40 15.48 -16.03
C GLU A 541 -19.89 15.26 -16.15
N HIS A 542 -19.16 15.30 -15.04
CA HIS A 542 -17.71 15.07 -15.01
C HIS A 542 -17.35 13.58 -14.89
N ILE A 543 -18.34 12.68 -14.75
CA ILE A 543 -18.08 11.25 -14.80
C ILE A 543 -17.80 10.85 -16.25
N GLN A 544 -16.53 10.64 -16.55
CA GLN A 544 -16.06 10.20 -17.87
C GLN A 544 -15.75 8.70 -17.81
N VAL A 545 -16.78 7.86 -18.01
CA VAL A 545 -16.65 6.39 -17.99
C VAL A 545 -17.33 5.77 -19.20
N GLN A 546 -16.64 4.83 -19.85
CA GLN A 546 -17.26 3.92 -20.80
C GLN A 546 -17.87 2.77 -20.00
N ILE A 547 -19.19 2.58 -20.10
CA ILE A 547 -19.87 1.43 -19.51
C ILE A 547 -19.35 0.16 -20.21
N PRO A 548 -18.81 -0.82 -19.47
CA PRO A 548 -18.32 -2.08 -20.06
C PRO A 548 -19.43 -2.84 -20.78
N ASP A 549 -19.07 -3.58 -21.82
CA ASP A 549 -19.95 -4.59 -22.43
C ASP A 549 -20.20 -5.73 -21.42
N TYR A 550 -21.32 -6.43 -21.60
CA TYR A 550 -21.72 -7.57 -20.78
C TYR A 550 -22.12 -8.78 -21.64
N VAL A 551 -22.18 -9.96 -21.03
CA VAL A 551 -22.52 -11.20 -21.72
C VAL A 551 -23.93 -11.64 -21.36
N GLY A 552 -24.86 -11.49 -22.31
CA GLY A 552 -26.24 -11.92 -22.16
C GLY A 552 -27.24 -10.82 -22.50
N SER A 553 -28.31 -10.74 -21.73
CA SER A 553 -29.41 -9.79 -21.88
C SER A 553 -29.31 -8.56 -20.98
N ALA A 554 -28.50 -8.62 -19.91
CA ALA A 554 -28.21 -7.52 -18.99
C ALA A 554 -26.86 -7.79 -18.30
N PRO A 555 -26.20 -6.78 -17.69
CA PRO A 555 -24.98 -7.03 -16.92
C PRO A 555 -25.28 -7.93 -15.71
N ASP A 556 -24.31 -8.73 -15.30
CA ASP A 556 -24.40 -9.51 -14.07
C ASP A 556 -24.25 -8.59 -12.85
N ILE A 557 -24.81 -9.00 -11.71
CA ILE A 557 -24.56 -8.32 -10.43
C ILE A 557 -23.22 -8.81 -9.86
N GLY A 558 -22.30 -7.89 -9.59
CA GLY A 558 -20.94 -8.18 -9.15
C GLY A 558 -19.88 -7.69 -10.14
N ALA A 559 -18.63 -8.08 -9.92
CA ALA A 559 -17.48 -7.54 -10.67
C ALA A 559 -17.10 -8.37 -11.91
N TYR A 560 -17.71 -9.53 -12.10
CA TYR A 560 -17.43 -10.46 -13.17
C TYR A 560 -18.72 -10.98 -13.78
N GLU A 561 -18.70 -11.17 -15.09
CA GLU A 561 -19.75 -11.83 -15.86
C GLU A 561 -19.55 -13.36 -15.81
N ALA A 562 -20.63 -14.14 -15.73
CA ALA A 562 -20.58 -15.59 -15.57
C ALA A 562 -20.01 -16.32 -16.80
N ASN A 563 -20.29 -15.78 -17.98
CA ASN A 563 -20.00 -16.39 -19.27
C ASN A 563 -18.94 -15.62 -20.08
N ASP A 564 -18.17 -14.75 -19.43
CA ASP A 564 -17.02 -14.11 -20.08
C ASP A 564 -16.00 -15.15 -20.55
N GLU A 565 -15.40 -14.91 -21.71
CA GLU A 565 -14.32 -15.75 -22.24
C GLU A 565 -12.99 -15.48 -21.52
N THR A 566 -12.91 -14.38 -20.76
CA THR A 566 -11.71 -13.94 -20.06
C THR A 566 -11.99 -13.63 -18.60
N TYR A 567 -10.99 -13.90 -17.75
CA TYR A 567 -11.03 -13.58 -16.33
C TYR A 567 -9.94 -12.55 -16.03
N TRP A 568 -10.32 -11.29 -15.82
CA TRP A 568 -9.33 -10.27 -15.49
C TRP A 568 -8.73 -10.52 -14.09
N ILE A 569 -7.41 -10.50 -14.02
CA ILE A 569 -6.64 -10.65 -12.77
C ILE A 569 -5.72 -9.43 -12.65
N PRO A 570 -5.86 -8.61 -11.60
CA PRO A 570 -5.04 -7.42 -11.45
C PRO A 570 -3.66 -7.74 -10.90
N GLY A 571 -2.74 -6.78 -11.04
CA GLY A 571 -1.36 -6.86 -10.58
C GLY A 571 -0.33 -6.91 -11.71
N ARG A 572 0.94 -6.87 -11.31
CA ARG A 572 2.08 -6.95 -12.22
C ARG A 572 2.11 -8.29 -12.93
N ARG A 573 2.11 -8.25 -14.27
CA ARG A 573 2.52 -9.37 -15.11
C ARG A 573 4.03 -9.56 -14.97
N GLN A 574 4.45 -10.77 -14.63
CA GLN A 574 5.85 -11.12 -14.41
C GLN A 574 6.45 -11.78 -15.66
N LYS A 575 7.74 -12.13 -15.64
CA LYS A 575 8.38 -12.89 -16.72
C LYS A 575 7.69 -14.24 -16.98
N ARG A 576 7.14 -14.87 -15.94
CA ARG A 576 6.33 -16.09 -16.00
C ARG A 576 4.87 -15.74 -15.73
N ALA A 577 3.96 -16.64 -16.10
CA ALA A 577 2.57 -16.54 -15.64
C ALA A 577 2.54 -16.59 -14.11
N SER A 578 1.57 -15.92 -13.51
CA SER A 578 1.48 -15.76 -12.06
C SER A 578 0.02 -15.75 -11.60
N THR A 579 -0.22 -15.63 -10.29
CA THR A 579 -1.56 -15.59 -9.69
C THR A 579 -2.46 -16.72 -10.20
N PRO A 580 -2.09 -17.98 -9.94
CA PRO A 580 -2.96 -19.10 -10.28
C PRO A 580 -4.27 -19.01 -9.50
N ILE A 581 -5.35 -19.40 -10.17
CA ILE A 581 -6.66 -19.66 -9.59
C ILE A 581 -7.00 -21.09 -10.04
N PRO A 582 -7.17 -22.04 -9.11
CA PRO A 582 -7.03 -21.89 -7.67
C PRO A 582 -5.61 -21.49 -7.22
N PRO A 583 -5.45 -20.75 -6.10
CA PRO A 583 -4.15 -20.36 -5.57
C PRO A 583 -3.22 -21.56 -5.36
N ASN A 584 -1.92 -21.35 -5.54
CA ASN A 584 -0.94 -22.42 -5.36
C ASN A 584 -0.99 -22.97 -3.92
N LYS A 585 -1.03 -24.30 -3.80
CA LYS A 585 -1.17 -25.08 -2.56
C LYS A 585 -2.50 -24.89 -1.83
N SER A 586 -3.52 -24.38 -2.51
CA SER A 586 -4.88 -24.33 -1.97
C SER A 586 -5.46 -25.72 -1.74
N MET A 587 -6.38 -25.79 -0.79
CA MET A 587 -7.07 -27.00 -0.34
C MET A 587 -8.57 -26.75 -0.42
N ALA A 588 -9.38 -27.81 -0.39
CA ALA A 588 -10.84 -27.69 -0.46
C ALA A 588 -11.36 -26.97 -1.72
N ILE A 589 -10.67 -27.18 -2.85
CA ILE A 589 -11.12 -26.67 -4.15
C ILE A 589 -12.37 -27.41 -4.61
N LYS A 590 -13.32 -26.67 -5.19
CA LYS A 590 -14.55 -27.26 -5.74
C LYS A 590 -14.27 -28.22 -6.89
N SER A 591 -15.05 -29.29 -6.99
CA SER A 591 -14.86 -30.35 -8.00
C SER A 591 -15.10 -29.88 -9.44
N ASN A 592 -15.71 -28.70 -9.62
CA ASN A 592 -15.98 -28.03 -10.90
C ASN A 592 -15.13 -26.77 -11.08
N ALA A 593 -14.00 -26.62 -10.39
CA ALA A 593 -13.13 -25.46 -10.52
C ALA A 593 -12.48 -25.38 -11.91
N ASP A 594 -12.44 -24.16 -12.46
CA ASP A 594 -11.63 -23.85 -13.64
C ASP A 594 -10.22 -23.42 -13.22
N LEU A 595 -9.26 -23.52 -14.14
CA LEU A 595 -7.92 -22.99 -13.96
C LEU A 595 -7.81 -21.62 -14.64
N MET A 596 -7.35 -20.62 -13.91
CA MET A 596 -7.10 -19.27 -14.44
C MET A 596 -5.76 -18.72 -13.97
N PHE A 597 -5.16 -17.84 -14.77
CA PHE A 597 -3.83 -17.30 -14.48
C PHE A 597 -3.66 -15.88 -15.01
N LEU A 598 -2.80 -15.10 -14.34
CA LEU A 598 -2.32 -13.83 -14.85
C LEU A 598 -1.20 -14.11 -15.86
N GLY A 599 -1.45 -13.76 -17.12
CA GLY A 599 -0.52 -14.04 -18.21
C GLY A 599 0.85 -13.35 -18.05
N ALA A 600 1.91 -14.06 -18.43
CA ALA A 600 3.28 -13.53 -18.45
C ALA A 600 3.41 -12.23 -19.28
N TYR A 601 4.26 -11.31 -18.83
CA TYR A 601 4.53 -10.03 -19.46
C TYR A 601 5.10 -10.21 -20.88
N LYS A 602 4.55 -9.48 -21.85
CA LYS A 602 4.88 -9.54 -23.29
C LYS A 602 4.65 -10.89 -23.99
N ALA A 603 4.16 -11.91 -23.30
CA ALA A 603 3.78 -13.17 -23.94
C ALA A 603 2.61 -12.97 -24.91
N THR A 604 2.66 -13.67 -26.04
CA THR A 604 1.60 -13.66 -27.07
C THR A 604 0.61 -14.80 -26.89
N LYS A 605 1.07 -15.91 -26.29
CA LYS A 605 0.27 -17.10 -26.00
C LYS A 605 0.77 -17.80 -24.74
N HIS A 606 -0.01 -18.75 -24.25
CA HIS A 606 0.36 -19.60 -23.13
C HIS A 606 0.04 -21.07 -23.42
N ILE A 607 0.85 -21.97 -22.87
CA ILE A 607 0.61 -23.42 -22.88
C ILE A 607 0.31 -23.85 -21.45
N VAL A 608 -0.91 -24.32 -21.23
CA VAL A 608 -1.35 -24.86 -19.94
C VAL A 608 -1.12 -26.36 -19.93
N ASN A 609 -0.32 -26.82 -18.98
CA ASN A 609 -0.01 -28.23 -18.76
C ASN A 609 -0.70 -28.68 -17.47
N PHE A 610 -1.62 -29.64 -17.55
CA PHE A 610 -2.41 -30.14 -16.41
C PHE A 610 -2.19 -31.64 -16.19
N MET A 611 -1.89 -32.03 -14.94
CA MET A 611 -1.52 -33.39 -14.55
C MET A 611 -2.19 -33.78 -13.22
N ASN A 612 -2.55 -35.07 -13.08
CA ASN A 612 -2.96 -35.64 -11.79
C ASN A 612 -1.74 -36.15 -10.99
N ALA A 613 -1.95 -36.62 -9.75
CA ALA A 613 -0.87 -37.17 -8.92
C ALA A 613 -0.23 -38.46 -9.47
N GLY A 614 -0.94 -39.19 -10.35
CA GLY A 614 -0.42 -40.34 -11.08
C GLY A 614 0.50 -39.98 -12.26
N LYS A 615 0.67 -38.68 -12.55
CA LYS A 615 1.30 -38.14 -13.77
C LYS A 615 0.58 -38.51 -15.07
N ASP A 616 -0.70 -38.86 -15.00
CA ASP A 616 -1.52 -38.95 -16.19
C ASP A 616 -1.74 -37.54 -16.75
N HIS A 617 -1.24 -37.30 -17.95
CA HIS A 617 -1.48 -36.05 -18.67
C HIS A 617 -2.96 -35.95 -19.03
N LYS A 618 -3.65 -35.00 -18.38
CA LYS A 618 -5.07 -34.73 -18.63
C LYS A 618 -5.28 -33.73 -19.78
N GLY A 619 -4.25 -32.99 -20.17
CA GLY A 619 -4.29 -32.13 -21.35
C GLY A 619 -3.12 -31.15 -21.45
N ARG A 620 -2.84 -30.72 -22.68
CA ARG A 620 -2.00 -29.57 -23.02
C ARG A 620 -2.85 -28.63 -23.86
N VAL A 621 -3.12 -27.43 -23.35
CA VAL A 621 -3.99 -26.45 -24.02
C VAL A 621 -3.17 -25.21 -24.35
N GLU A 622 -3.16 -24.82 -25.62
CA GLU A 622 -2.61 -23.52 -26.03
C GLU A 622 -3.72 -22.48 -26.03
N VAL A 623 -3.49 -21.34 -25.38
CA VAL A 623 -4.43 -20.22 -25.33
C VAL A 623 -3.77 -18.93 -25.76
N THR A 624 -4.54 -18.06 -26.42
CA THR A 624 -4.06 -16.76 -26.95
C THR A 624 -4.70 -15.57 -26.24
N ALA A 625 -6.03 -15.59 -26.10
CA ALA A 625 -6.80 -14.48 -25.51
C ALA A 625 -7.53 -14.88 -24.22
N SER A 626 -8.06 -16.11 -24.15
CA SER A 626 -8.67 -16.64 -22.93
C SER A 626 -7.62 -17.08 -21.92
N ASN A 627 -7.91 -16.89 -20.64
CA ASN A 627 -7.14 -17.43 -19.52
C ASN A 627 -8.00 -18.32 -18.61
N ILE A 628 -9.15 -18.82 -19.09
CA ILE A 628 -10.02 -19.75 -18.37
C ILE A 628 -9.89 -21.13 -19.01
N ILE A 629 -9.55 -22.14 -18.20
CA ILE A 629 -9.33 -23.51 -18.67
C ILE A 629 -10.21 -24.45 -17.85
N ASP A 630 -11.09 -25.20 -18.51
CA ASP A 630 -11.82 -26.31 -17.91
C ASP A 630 -10.88 -27.53 -17.84
N PRO A 631 -10.45 -27.98 -16.64
CA PRO A 631 -9.63 -29.19 -16.49
C PRO A 631 -10.44 -30.50 -16.61
N GLY A 632 -11.74 -30.41 -16.86
CA GLY A 632 -12.71 -31.49 -16.75
C GLY A 632 -13.06 -31.82 -15.30
N GLN A 633 -13.78 -32.92 -15.10
CA GLN A 633 -14.22 -33.35 -13.76
C GLN A 633 -13.04 -33.67 -12.84
N LEU A 634 -12.97 -32.96 -11.71
CA LEU A 634 -11.97 -33.13 -10.66
C LEU A 634 -12.46 -34.13 -9.61
N GLN A 635 -11.59 -35.03 -9.15
CA GLN A 635 -11.93 -36.09 -8.19
C GLN A 635 -11.82 -35.57 -6.74
N PRO A 636 -12.83 -35.81 -5.88
CA PRO A 636 -12.78 -35.42 -4.47
C PRO A 636 -11.54 -35.95 -3.74
N GLY A 637 -10.92 -35.12 -2.91
CA GLY A 637 -9.71 -35.44 -2.14
C GLY A 637 -8.41 -35.59 -2.95
N GLN A 638 -8.46 -35.47 -4.28
CA GLN A 638 -7.29 -35.62 -5.15
C GLN A 638 -6.50 -34.31 -5.25
N THR A 639 -5.18 -34.41 -5.21
CA THR A 639 -4.27 -33.30 -5.54
C THR A 639 -3.92 -33.32 -7.03
N TYR A 640 -3.95 -32.14 -7.65
CA TYR A 640 -3.57 -31.90 -9.04
C TYR A 640 -2.36 -30.96 -9.12
N THR A 641 -1.61 -31.08 -10.21
CA THR A 641 -0.45 -30.25 -10.51
C THR A 641 -0.59 -29.65 -11.89
N TRP A 642 -0.25 -28.37 -12.03
CA TRP A 642 -0.34 -27.67 -13.30
C TRP A 642 0.69 -26.56 -13.43
N ARG A 643 0.92 -26.13 -14.66
CA ARG A 643 1.92 -25.12 -15.01
C ARG A 643 1.50 -24.40 -16.27
N VAL A 644 1.82 -23.10 -16.36
CA VAL A 644 1.55 -22.28 -17.54
C VAL A 644 2.86 -21.76 -18.12
N ASP A 645 3.21 -22.26 -19.30
CA ASP A 645 4.39 -21.83 -20.04
C ASP A 645 4.03 -20.66 -20.95
N ALA A 646 4.91 -19.66 -21.06
CA ALA A 646 4.66 -18.47 -21.87
C ALA A 646 5.37 -18.57 -23.22
N ILE A 647 4.64 -18.33 -24.31
CA ILE A 647 5.20 -18.21 -25.65
C ILE A 647 5.43 -16.71 -25.91
N MET A 648 6.68 -16.36 -26.19
CA MET A 648 7.12 -14.99 -26.45
C MET A 648 6.96 -14.62 -27.94
N PRO A 649 7.05 -13.33 -28.32
CA PRO A 649 6.92 -12.91 -29.72
C PRO A 649 7.93 -13.57 -30.69
N ASP A 650 9.08 -14.02 -30.19
CA ASP A 650 10.11 -14.74 -30.94
C ASP A 650 9.90 -16.27 -30.97
N ASN A 651 8.75 -16.74 -30.48
CA ASN A 651 8.37 -18.15 -30.28
C ASN A 651 9.23 -18.90 -29.23
N SER A 652 10.08 -18.22 -28.47
CA SER A 652 10.73 -18.84 -27.31
C SER A 652 9.70 -19.18 -26.23
N ILE A 653 9.92 -20.29 -25.54
CA ILE A 653 9.06 -20.76 -24.45
C ILE A 653 9.75 -20.48 -23.11
N ILE A 654 9.10 -19.72 -22.25
CA ILE A 654 9.49 -19.54 -20.86
C ILE A 654 8.65 -20.50 -20.02
N GLU A 655 9.29 -21.51 -19.45
CA GLU A 655 8.63 -22.46 -18.55
C GLU A 655 8.13 -21.74 -17.28
N GLY A 656 6.88 -22.03 -16.92
CA GLY A 656 6.22 -21.47 -15.73
C GLY A 656 6.62 -22.15 -14.43
N ASP A 657 6.11 -21.62 -13.32
CA ASP A 657 6.25 -22.29 -12.02
C ASP A 657 5.20 -23.40 -11.86
N ILE A 658 5.55 -24.44 -11.11
CA ILE A 658 4.63 -25.56 -10.82
C ILE A 658 3.67 -25.15 -9.71
N TRP A 659 2.37 -25.31 -9.96
CA TRP A 659 1.30 -25.05 -9.02
C TRP A 659 0.54 -26.31 -8.67
N THR A 660 0.02 -26.38 -7.45
CA THR A 660 -0.76 -27.52 -6.96
C THR A 660 -2.03 -27.06 -6.27
N PHE A 661 -3.08 -27.88 -6.29
CA PHE A 661 -4.25 -27.69 -5.43
C PHE A 661 -4.89 -29.04 -5.09
N THR A 662 -5.67 -29.10 -4.01
CA THR A 662 -6.39 -30.30 -3.58
C THR A 662 -7.88 -30.06 -3.54
N VAL A 663 -8.64 -30.94 -4.19
CA VAL A 663 -10.10 -30.90 -4.24
C VAL A 663 -10.68 -31.24 -2.86
N GLU A 664 -11.79 -30.62 -2.49
CA GLU A 664 -12.54 -30.96 -1.28
C GLU A 664 -12.85 -32.47 -1.21
N SER A 665 -12.81 -33.02 -0.01
CA SER A 665 -13.24 -34.40 0.23
C SER A 665 -14.77 -34.44 0.35
N ASN A 666 -15.38 -35.55 -0.04
CA ASN A 666 -16.82 -35.77 0.14
C ASN A 666 -17.24 -35.76 1.61
#